data_AF-T1IT67-F1
#
_entry.id   AF-T1IT67-F1
#
_cell.length_a   1.000
_cell.length_b   1.000
_cell.length_c   1.000
_cell.angle_alpha   90.00
_cell.angle_beta   90.00
_cell.angle_gamma   90.00
#
_symmetry.space_group_name_H-M   'P 1'
#
loop_
_entity.id
_entity.type
_entity.pdbx_description
1 polymer ?
#
loop_
_entity_poly.entity_id
_entity_poly.type
_entity_poly.pdbx_seq_one_letter_code
_entity_poly.pdbx_strand_id
1 'polypeptide(L)'
;MRFQSLVFTVIVTLMLSIIDVNSESYNVLLPNGEFEKNLDLSDLKTVIEEHYEELYDDPELKEINKKISDNMLEEATLKVADLSQADKEKLIGETIINITRATIEACRDFFYQKTVTMNFRLILTIIFLCRVQGAALNQLLDWLSIGKVYPDVWNESFMGPIDMLKLYGYPNENYTVTTKDGYILSIYRIPNTTAGSIPILLMHGMGCTATEFFFSQSASPAFILADSGFDVWIGNFRGGPYSSHTKYKPKDKQFWKFSWEEMAVHDLPDSIDYVLKATNKTKLLLAAQSMGTTIGFALFSSQPLYNEKASCVAGFFAITPVAFLNYIPSLVYSHIELIATIVKLLNLEPLGQVATVEGFPLNSSMELCSREKDVYKCALTSSIVAGFNPYLQNYTRMPIYNAHCRFGTSFKTAIHLAQIKAYKGMHKYDYGEAKNKMLYNSLTPPAYNLSAISVPIVIFHGANDALADPLDVELLSRNLNSLVGKELAAAPMFIHPNCMTAMNNKELIYDKLITYAENLWKEANKISDEGYDVWACNFRGTRYSYHSEYSIDMDQYWDFCLDDYIFYDLPAIIDHVLNVTGYSKLFLIGHSLGATVPILTLSAKSEYNDKAVEHSKIKQFDYGSVKNLEKYHTSSPPEYNLNQLTTPIVIFHAPNDCVSTPLDVTILSQKIPNLIKKEVFPEPTASHNDFIWAISAKDLITAVQLGFIENLPLRSREDEELFKEAMLETTEFIKFYGYPAENHTVYTTDGYILTMHRIPHGKSNINGTGKRKPVLLIHGVLVTSSLFLDSGKPSLGFYLADKGYDVWLGNMRGTFYSRHKKYSRKNKKFWDFSWDEIAQYDATAMIDYVLKETGFTKLPYIAHSMGTTVSGFVALSPVGGLVYATTLYRVGSHFETILTIISKLLGMYNPLGLNPKLFKLEAKFCPYPNPVFCSLNTNLFGGYSTNIRNNSRDFLYTNHGASGASLKTLKHFAQLSPSKYPLDKISIPVVVFYSANDALADPIDVHLLARNLRNLIGMELVGPPMMNHVDMTYAIDAKNIYQDKLLTYLKKL
;
A
#
# COMPACT_ATOMS: atom_id res chain seq x y z
N MET A 1 7.92 32.08 7.84
CA MET A 1 8.34 33.47 8.18
C MET A 1 8.10 33.81 9.65
N ARG A 2 6.89 34.12 10.15
CA ARG A 2 6.75 34.59 11.56
C ARG A 2 7.19 33.59 12.66
N PHE A 3 7.17 32.29 12.41
CA PHE A 3 7.76 31.28 13.31
C PHE A 3 9.31 31.21 13.24
N GLN A 4 9.93 31.72 12.17
CA GLN A 4 11.39 31.77 12.04
C GLN A 4 11.98 32.89 12.90
N SER A 5 11.31 34.05 13.02
CA SER A 5 11.67 35.07 14.02
C SER A 5 11.59 34.51 15.44
N LEU A 6 10.55 33.73 15.78
CA LEU A 6 10.43 33.14 17.12
C LEU A 6 11.64 32.25 17.48
N VAL A 7 12.09 31.41 16.56
CA VAL A 7 13.28 30.56 16.77
C VAL A 7 14.57 31.39 16.80
N PHE A 8 14.68 32.42 15.96
CA PHE A 8 15.84 33.32 15.95
C PHE A 8 15.95 34.12 17.25
N THR A 9 14.86 34.76 17.70
CA THR A 9 14.79 35.46 18.98
C THR A 9 15.08 34.53 20.15
N VAL A 10 14.49 33.33 20.21
CA VAL A 10 14.76 32.38 21.30
C VAL A 10 16.24 31.94 21.32
N ILE A 11 16.87 31.71 20.17
CA ILE A 11 18.29 31.35 20.10
C ILE A 11 19.20 32.53 20.47
N VAL A 12 18.91 33.75 19.98
CA VAL A 12 19.69 34.95 20.32
C VAL A 12 19.52 35.31 21.81
N THR A 13 18.31 35.23 22.37
CA THR A 13 18.07 35.40 23.81
C THR A 13 18.73 34.30 24.64
N LEU A 14 18.80 33.06 24.17
CA LEU A 14 19.57 31.98 24.83
C LEU A 14 21.09 32.18 24.75
N MET A 15 21.61 32.75 23.65
CA MET A 15 23.04 33.10 23.53
C MET A 15 23.40 34.32 24.39
N LEU A 16 22.50 35.29 24.54
CA LEU A 16 22.68 36.47 25.40
C LEU A 16 22.41 36.21 26.89
N SER A 17 21.88 35.04 27.28
CA SER A 17 21.62 34.69 28.69
C SER A 17 22.68 33.77 29.31
N ILE A 18 23.88 33.71 28.72
CA ILE A 18 25.09 33.23 29.43
C ILE A 18 25.56 34.33 30.39
N ILE A 19 24.82 34.48 31.50
CA ILE A 19 25.31 35.16 32.69
C ILE A 19 25.93 34.08 33.58
N ASP A 20 27.25 34.12 33.75
CA ASP A 20 27.92 33.29 34.75
C ASP A 20 27.62 33.83 36.16
N VAL A 21 26.72 33.14 36.86
CA VAL A 21 26.20 33.56 38.18
C VAL A 21 27.25 33.40 39.30
N ASN A 22 28.48 32.93 39.00
CA ASN A 22 29.53 32.69 39.99
C ASN A 22 30.76 33.62 39.90
N SER A 23 30.66 34.80 39.27
CA SER A 23 31.74 35.80 39.29
C SER A 23 31.27 37.21 39.64
N GLU A 24 32.05 37.94 40.43
CA GLU A 24 31.68 39.24 41.05
C GLU A 24 31.74 40.45 40.08
N SER A 25 31.46 40.27 38.78
CA SER A 25 31.25 41.41 37.86
C SER A 25 30.42 41.03 36.62
N TYR A 26 29.29 41.70 36.40
CA TYR A 26 28.47 41.57 35.20
C TYR A 26 29.06 42.42 34.06
N ASN A 27 29.19 41.84 32.86
CA ASN A 27 29.55 42.55 31.63
C ASN A 27 28.40 42.43 30.62
N VAL A 28 28.08 43.49 29.90
CA VAL A 28 27.10 43.47 28.80
C VAL A 28 27.85 43.41 27.46
N LEU A 29 27.42 42.54 26.56
CA LEU A 29 27.99 42.41 25.21
C LEU A 29 27.29 43.38 24.25
N LEU A 30 28.04 44.27 23.64
CA LEU A 30 27.55 45.25 22.66
C LEU A 30 27.41 44.63 21.25
N PRO A 31 26.64 45.23 20.31
CA PRO A 31 26.42 44.69 18.96
C PRO A 31 27.70 44.45 18.13
N ASN A 32 28.80 45.14 18.48
CA ASN A 32 30.12 45.00 17.86
C ASN A 32 30.95 43.83 18.43
N GLY A 33 30.48 43.15 19.47
CA GLY A 33 31.16 42.01 20.11
C GLY A 33 32.13 42.36 21.24
N GLU A 34 32.17 43.62 21.71
CA GLU A 34 32.96 44.03 22.88
C GLU A 34 32.12 44.01 24.17
N PHE A 35 32.79 43.86 25.32
CA PHE A 35 32.17 43.81 26.65
C PHE A 35 32.41 45.12 27.40
N GLU A 36 31.34 45.81 27.77
CA GLU A 36 31.42 47.05 28.54
C GLU A 36 31.26 46.79 30.05
N LYS A 37 32.05 47.51 30.87
CA LYS A 37 32.04 47.42 32.34
C LYS A 37 31.55 48.73 32.95
N ASN A 38 30.69 48.61 33.96
CA ASN A 38 30.11 49.69 34.77
C ASN A 38 29.19 50.65 33.97
N LEU A 39 28.08 50.13 33.45
CA LEU A 39 26.98 50.92 32.89
C LEU A 39 26.19 51.64 33.99
N ASP A 40 25.92 52.94 33.82
CA ASP A 40 24.99 53.69 34.68
C ASP A 40 23.53 53.53 34.19
N LEU A 41 22.57 53.79 35.08
CA LEU A 41 21.14 53.61 34.85
C LEU A 41 20.56 54.47 33.72
N SER A 42 21.18 55.62 33.43
CA SER A 42 20.82 56.47 32.29
C SER A 42 21.18 55.83 30.95
N ASP A 43 22.33 55.16 30.89
CA ASP A 43 22.86 54.61 29.64
C ASP A 43 22.15 53.30 29.27
N LEU A 44 21.70 52.56 30.29
CA LEU A 44 20.84 51.40 30.12
C LEU A 44 19.54 51.74 29.35
N LYS A 45 18.96 52.94 29.53
CA LYS A 45 17.78 53.36 28.76
C LYS A 45 18.12 53.49 27.27
N THR A 46 19.22 54.16 26.95
CA THR A 46 19.68 54.39 25.57
C THR A 46 20.02 53.07 24.88
N VAL A 47 20.78 52.19 25.54
CA VAL A 47 21.14 50.87 25.01
C VAL A 47 19.90 50.01 24.76
N ILE A 48 18.90 50.07 25.66
CA ILE A 48 17.60 49.43 25.45
C ILE A 48 16.91 50.02 24.20
N GLU A 49 16.73 51.34 24.12
CA GLU A 49 16.02 51.99 23.02
C GLU A 49 16.68 51.74 21.65
N GLU A 50 18.01 51.79 21.55
CA GLU A 50 18.75 51.52 20.31
C GLU A 50 18.64 50.04 19.87
N HIS A 51 18.75 49.08 20.80
CA HIS A 51 18.64 47.65 20.46
C HIS A 51 17.21 47.25 20.04
N TYR A 52 16.17 47.96 20.49
CA TYR A 52 14.77 47.67 20.14
C TYR A 52 14.30 48.30 18.82
N GLU A 53 14.95 49.37 18.33
CA GLU A 53 14.61 49.98 17.04
C GLU A 53 14.87 49.03 15.85
N GLU A 54 15.98 48.26 15.88
CA GLU A 54 16.40 47.36 14.79
C GLU A 54 15.65 46.01 14.74
N LEU A 55 15.04 45.55 15.84
CA LEU A 55 14.54 44.18 15.97
C LEU A 55 13.07 43.96 15.55
N TYR A 56 12.29 45.02 15.32
CA TYR A 56 10.85 44.93 15.04
C TYR A 56 10.37 45.91 13.97
N ASP A 57 9.42 45.48 13.14
CA ASP A 57 8.87 46.24 12.01
C ASP A 57 7.33 46.44 12.11
N ASP A 58 6.72 46.07 13.25
CA ASP A 58 5.27 46.15 13.49
C ASP A 58 4.93 47.32 14.44
N PRO A 59 4.21 48.37 13.99
CA PRO A 59 3.98 49.59 14.77
C PRO A 59 3.18 49.39 16.07
N GLU A 60 2.22 48.45 16.09
CA GLU A 60 1.37 48.20 17.28
C GLU A 60 2.21 47.65 18.44
N LEU A 61 3.16 46.76 18.14
CA LEU A 61 4.03 46.15 19.14
C LEU A 61 5.11 47.12 19.64
N LYS A 62 5.62 48.02 18.77
CA LYS A 62 6.54 49.10 19.19
C LYS A 62 5.89 50.00 20.26
N GLU A 63 4.63 50.41 20.07
CA GLU A 63 3.97 51.32 21.01
C GLU A 63 3.61 50.67 22.36
N ILE A 64 3.22 49.38 22.34
CA ILE A 64 2.91 48.61 23.57
C ILE A 64 4.19 48.42 24.41
N ASN A 65 5.28 47.97 23.80
CA ASN A 65 6.52 47.71 24.54
C ASN A 65 7.16 49.00 25.08
N LYS A 66 7.10 50.11 24.32
CA LYS A 66 7.59 51.40 24.80
C LYS A 66 6.90 51.85 26.10
N LYS A 67 5.56 51.75 26.15
CA LYS A 67 4.77 52.09 27.35
C LYS A 67 5.04 51.18 28.56
N ILE A 68 5.44 49.92 28.35
CA ILE A 68 5.83 49.01 29.43
C ILE A 68 7.20 49.39 29.97
N SER A 69 8.18 49.60 29.09
CA SER A 69 9.54 49.99 29.46
C SER A 69 9.58 51.33 30.19
N ASP A 70 8.94 52.38 29.66
CA ASP A 70 8.95 53.72 30.26
C ASP A 70 8.39 53.73 31.69
N ASN A 71 7.21 53.12 31.93
CA ASN A 71 6.58 53.06 33.25
C ASN A 71 7.46 52.31 34.28
N MET A 72 8.05 51.18 33.89
CA MET A 72 8.84 50.35 34.81
C MET A 72 10.22 50.95 35.10
N LEU A 73 10.81 51.67 34.13
CA LEU A 73 12.05 52.41 34.36
C LEU A 73 11.82 53.62 35.29
N GLU A 74 10.69 54.32 35.15
CA GLU A 74 10.31 55.42 36.04
C GLU A 74 10.08 54.92 37.49
N GLU A 75 9.37 53.80 37.65
CA GLU A 75 9.14 53.18 38.96
C GLU A 75 10.41 52.60 39.62
N ALA A 76 11.39 52.16 38.81
CA ALA A 76 12.70 51.76 39.29
C ALA A 76 13.54 52.99 39.71
N THR A 77 13.61 54.01 38.87
CA THR A 77 14.41 55.23 39.10
C THR A 77 14.02 55.94 40.39
N LEU A 78 12.72 55.97 40.72
CA LEU A 78 12.20 56.52 41.97
C LEU A 78 12.68 55.80 43.24
N LYS A 79 13.22 54.58 43.15
CA LYS A 79 13.72 53.78 44.28
C LYS A 79 15.24 53.85 44.47
N VAL A 80 15.97 54.51 43.56
CA VAL A 80 17.45 54.45 43.47
C VAL A 80 18.17 55.42 44.43
N ALA A 81 17.52 56.50 44.86
CA ALA A 81 18.19 57.65 45.48
C ALA A 81 19.07 57.31 46.70
N ASP A 82 18.59 56.44 47.60
CA ASP A 82 19.25 56.13 48.89
C ASP A 82 19.87 54.72 48.98
N LEU A 83 19.99 53.99 47.86
CA LEU A 83 20.49 52.60 47.85
C LEU A 83 22.02 52.50 47.75
N SER A 84 22.57 51.42 48.33
CA SER A 84 23.99 51.07 48.18
C SER A 84 24.30 50.62 46.75
N GLN A 85 25.57 50.67 46.32
CA GLN A 85 25.96 50.31 44.96
C GLN A 85 25.57 48.86 44.58
N ALA A 86 25.76 47.91 45.49
CA ALA A 86 25.38 46.52 45.29
C ALA A 86 23.85 46.32 45.22
N ASP A 87 23.08 47.09 46.00
CA ASP A 87 21.62 47.06 45.96
C ASP A 87 21.06 47.72 44.68
N LYS A 88 21.75 48.73 44.15
CA LYS A 88 21.44 49.34 42.84
C LYS A 88 21.66 48.34 41.70
N GLU A 89 22.80 47.68 41.66
CA GLU A 89 23.12 46.65 40.65
C GLU A 89 22.12 45.48 40.69
N LYS A 90 21.73 45.06 41.90
CA LYS A 90 20.68 44.06 42.08
C LYS A 90 19.30 44.56 41.60
N LEU A 91 18.91 45.79 41.94
CA LEU A 91 17.64 46.39 41.51
C LEU A 91 17.59 46.57 39.98
N ILE A 92 18.72 46.91 39.34
CA ILE A 92 18.85 46.97 37.88
C ILE A 92 18.61 45.59 37.27
N GLY A 93 19.30 44.54 37.75
CA GLY A 93 19.10 43.17 37.27
C GLY A 93 17.66 42.67 37.44
N GLU A 94 17.03 42.91 38.59
CA GLU A 94 15.63 42.58 38.83
C GLU A 94 14.67 43.37 37.92
N THR A 95 14.96 44.65 37.64
CA THR A 95 14.17 45.50 36.75
C THR A 95 14.24 45.03 35.29
N ILE A 96 15.44 44.70 34.79
CA ILE A 96 15.64 44.14 33.43
C ILE A 96 14.86 42.83 33.27
N ILE A 97 14.96 41.93 34.25
CA ILE A 97 14.23 40.64 34.27
C ILE A 97 12.72 40.87 34.27
N ASN A 98 12.23 41.84 35.04
CA ASN A 98 10.80 42.12 35.14
C ASN A 98 10.24 42.84 33.90
N ILE A 99 10.97 43.77 33.28
CA ILE A 99 10.61 44.38 31.98
C ILE A 99 10.57 43.31 30.90
N THR A 100 11.59 42.45 30.83
CA THR A 100 11.65 41.34 29.86
C THR A 100 10.46 40.38 30.05
N ARG A 101 10.10 40.06 31.30
CA ARG A 101 8.92 39.24 31.61
C ARG A 101 7.63 39.93 31.16
N ALA A 102 7.42 41.19 31.52
CA ALA A 102 6.21 41.94 31.14
C ALA A 102 6.06 42.10 29.62
N THR A 103 7.16 42.35 28.91
CA THR A 103 7.21 42.37 27.44
C THR A 103 6.85 41.02 26.82
N ILE A 104 7.37 39.92 27.35
CA ILE A 104 7.01 38.57 26.91
C ILE A 104 5.52 38.29 27.13
N GLU A 105 4.94 38.73 28.25
CA GLU A 105 3.52 38.54 28.56
C GLU A 105 2.60 39.41 27.69
N ALA A 106 2.95 40.68 27.45
CA ALA A 106 2.22 41.55 26.54
C ALA A 106 2.25 41.03 25.09
N CYS A 107 3.42 40.55 24.63
CA CYS A 107 3.54 39.88 23.34
C CYS A 107 2.70 38.59 23.29
N ARG A 108 2.78 37.74 24.33
CA ARG A 108 1.98 36.51 24.45
C ARG A 108 0.50 36.83 24.30
N ASP A 109 -0.02 37.85 24.98
CA ASP A 109 -1.45 38.14 25.03
C ASP A 109 -1.94 38.85 23.74
N PHE A 110 -1.12 39.71 23.11
CA PHE A 110 -1.39 40.25 21.77
C PHE A 110 -1.45 39.15 20.71
N PHE A 111 -0.50 38.20 20.73
CA PHE A 111 -0.53 37.05 19.83
C PHE A 111 -1.63 36.05 20.21
N TYR A 112 -2.01 35.91 21.48
CA TYR A 112 -3.15 35.08 21.91
C TYR A 112 -4.45 35.56 21.25
N GLN A 113 -4.71 36.88 21.24
CA GLN A 113 -5.88 37.44 20.58
C GLN A 113 -5.88 37.23 19.04
N LYS A 114 -4.74 37.39 18.35
CA LYS A 114 -4.68 37.16 16.89
C LYS A 114 -4.57 35.66 16.49
N THR A 115 -4.14 34.76 17.39
CA THR A 115 -3.97 33.32 17.09
C THR A 115 -5.27 32.51 17.27
N VAL A 116 -6.26 32.99 18.03
CA VAL A 116 -7.57 32.32 18.18
C VAL A 116 -8.28 32.09 16.83
N THR A 117 -7.99 32.89 15.81
CA THR A 117 -8.55 32.76 14.44
C THR A 117 -7.82 31.73 13.56
N MET A 118 -6.64 31.22 13.96
CA MET A 118 -5.87 30.23 13.20
C MET A 118 -5.21 29.17 14.09
N ASN A 119 -5.59 27.89 13.88
CA ASN A 119 -5.03 26.66 14.49
C ASN A 119 -5.62 26.16 15.83
N PHE A 120 -6.96 26.18 15.95
CA PHE A 120 -7.69 25.39 16.96
C PHE A 120 -7.37 23.88 16.95
N ARG A 121 -6.89 23.33 15.81
CA ARG A 121 -6.50 21.92 15.67
C ARG A 121 -5.18 21.57 16.37
N LEU A 122 -4.17 22.44 16.34
CA LEU A 122 -2.85 22.17 16.91
C LEU A 122 -2.89 22.17 18.44
N ILE A 123 -3.63 23.12 19.02
CA ILE A 123 -3.85 23.21 20.47
C ILE A 123 -4.58 21.97 21.00
N LEU A 124 -5.58 21.44 20.26
CA LEU A 124 -6.22 20.18 20.63
C LEU A 124 -5.27 18.98 20.56
N THR A 125 -4.36 18.93 19.58
CA THR A 125 -3.32 17.88 19.51
C THR A 125 -2.33 17.96 20.67
N ILE A 126 -1.89 19.17 21.05
CA ILE A 126 -0.97 19.36 22.19
C ILE A 126 -1.68 19.08 23.52
N ILE A 127 -2.92 19.53 23.72
CA ILE A 127 -3.72 19.19 24.91
C ILE A 127 -4.00 17.69 25.00
N PHE A 128 -4.18 17.00 23.85
CA PHE A 128 -4.31 15.55 23.81
C PHE A 128 -3.01 14.85 24.25
N LEU A 129 -1.84 15.27 23.73
CA LEU A 129 -0.53 14.76 24.14
C LEU A 129 -0.24 15.02 25.63
N CYS A 130 -0.53 16.22 26.14
CA CYS A 130 -0.31 16.57 27.54
C CYS A 130 -1.32 15.92 28.50
N ARG A 131 -2.58 15.66 28.09
CA ARG A 131 -3.56 14.93 28.93
C ARG A 131 -3.30 13.43 28.99
N VAL A 132 -2.69 12.83 27.96
CA VAL A 132 -2.23 11.42 28.01
C VAL A 132 -1.15 11.22 29.08
N GLN A 133 -0.31 12.22 29.35
CA GLN A 133 0.71 12.15 30.42
C GLN A 133 0.13 12.27 31.84
N GLY A 134 -1.06 12.86 32.02
CA GLY A 134 -1.69 13.03 33.34
C GLY A 134 -2.16 11.72 33.98
N ALA A 135 -2.54 10.72 33.18
CA ALA A 135 -2.98 9.41 33.68
C ALA A 135 -1.81 8.51 34.13
N ALA A 136 -0.57 8.82 33.72
CA ALA A 136 0.61 8.03 34.04
C ALA A 136 1.13 8.24 35.48
N LEU A 137 0.79 9.36 36.14
CA LEU A 137 1.39 9.72 37.42
C LEU A 137 1.03 8.74 38.57
N ASN A 138 -0.16 8.14 38.55
CA ASN A 138 -0.55 7.13 39.54
C ASN A 138 0.04 5.73 39.25
N GLN A 139 0.52 5.45 38.04
CA GLN A 139 1.32 4.26 37.74
C GLN A 139 2.82 4.48 37.98
N LEU A 140 3.27 5.74 37.98
CA LEU A 140 4.68 6.12 38.18
C LEU A 140 5.24 5.70 39.56
N LEU A 141 4.38 5.61 40.58
CA LEU A 141 4.78 5.24 41.95
C LEU A 141 5.01 3.73 42.14
N ASP A 142 4.28 2.86 41.42
CA ASP A 142 4.55 1.41 41.40
C ASP A 142 5.76 1.04 40.51
N TRP A 143 6.20 1.95 39.64
CA TRP A 143 7.23 1.69 38.64
C TRP A 143 8.68 1.80 39.13
N LEU A 144 8.92 2.27 40.35
CA LEU A 144 10.27 2.53 40.91
C LEU A 144 11.08 1.27 41.31
N SER A 145 10.68 0.08 40.88
CA SER A 145 11.45 -1.16 41.07
C SER A 145 12.39 -1.46 39.89
N ILE A 146 13.65 -1.78 40.17
CA ILE A 146 14.71 -2.00 39.15
C ILE A 146 14.46 -3.32 38.39
N GLY A 147 14.45 -3.27 37.05
CA GLY A 147 14.26 -4.43 36.16
C GLY A 147 15.56 -5.09 35.71
N LYS A 148 15.50 -6.36 35.28
CA LYS A 148 16.66 -7.13 34.77
C LYS A 148 17.02 -6.76 33.33
N VAL A 149 18.27 -7.07 32.95
CA VAL A 149 18.82 -7.01 31.59
C VAL A 149 19.04 -8.44 31.09
N TYR A 150 18.79 -8.70 29.80
CA TYR A 150 19.04 -9.99 29.15
C TYR A 150 20.49 -10.05 28.60
N PRO A 151 21.41 -10.87 29.17
CA PRO A 151 22.83 -10.81 28.82
C PRO A 151 23.14 -11.27 27.38
N ASP A 152 22.40 -12.24 26.86
CA ASP A 152 22.70 -12.85 25.56
C ASP A 152 22.40 -11.89 24.40
N VAL A 153 21.24 -11.20 24.48
CA VAL A 153 20.83 -10.15 23.53
C VAL A 153 21.81 -8.97 23.54
N TRP A 154 22.38 -8.64 24.70
CA TRP A 154 23.37 -7.58 24.83
C TRP A 154 24.62 -7.90 24.00
N ASN A 155 25.17 -9.11 24.12
CA ASN A 155 26.38 -9.49 23.39
C ASN A 155 26.17 -9.56 21.88
N GLU A 156 25.04 -10.11 21.42
CA GLU A 156 24.68 -10.15 19.99
C GLU A 156 24.62 -8.74 19.37
N SER A 157 24.20 -7.72 20.13
CA SER A 157 24.04 -6.33 19.64
C SER A 157 25.36 -5.65 19.24
N PHE A 158 26.53 -6.23 19.52
CA PHE A 158 27.84 -5.70 19.14
C PHE A 158 28.57 -6.56 18.09
N MET A 159 27.96 -7.65 17.62
CA MET A 159 28.61 -8.59 16.71
C MET A 159 28.66 -8.08 15.27
N GLY A 160 29.75 -8.37 14.56
CA GLY A 160 29.81 -8.16 13.11
C GLY A 160 29.01 -9.23 12.35
N PRO A 161 28.68 -9.00 11.07
CA PRO A 161 28.06 -9.97 10.16
C PRO A 161 28.60 -11.41 10.30
N ILE A 162 29.92 -11.55 10.21
CA ILE A 162 30.60 -12.86 10.28
C ILE A 162 30.47 -13.51 11.66
N ASP A 163 30.46 -12.74 12.74
CA ASP A 163 30.35 -13.27 14.09
C ASP A 163 28.91 -13.73 14.39
N MET A 164 27.89 -13.02 13.87
CA MET A 164 26.50 -13.48 13.89
C MET A 164 26.28 -14.76 13.08
N LEU A 165 26.85 -14.86 11.87
CA LEU A 165 26.75 -16.08 11.05
C LEU A 165 27.40 -17.29 11.75
N LYS A 166 28.57 -17.09 12.39
CA LYS A 166 29.22 -18.11 13.22
C LYS A 166 28.40 -18.49 14.45
N LEU A 167 27.83 -17.51 15.16
CA LEU A 167 26.98 -17.73 16.33
C LEU A 167 25.79 -18.64 16.00
N TYR A 168 25.15 -18.42 14.86
CA TYR A 168 24.01 -19.21 14.40
C TYR A 168 24.39 -20.51 13.67
N GLY A 169 25.69 -20.82 13.55
CA GLY A 169 26.20 -22.08 13.02
C GLY A 169 26.25 -22.20 11.50
N TYR A 170 26.12 -21.10 10.76
CA TYR A 170 26.09 -21.10 9.29
C TYR A 170 27.49 -20.99 8.67
N PRO A 171 27.76 -21.69 7.55
CA PRO A 171 28.97 -21.45 6.77
C PRO A 171 28.96 -20.00 6.28
N ASN A 172 30.13 -19.36 6.25
CA ASN A 172 30.24 -17.95 5.95
C ASN A 172 31.52 -17.62 5.19
N GLU A 173 31.38 -16.79 4.16
CA GLU A 173 32.47 -16.22 3.37
C GLU A 173 32.31 -14.70 3.33
N ASN A 174 33.42 -13.95 3.28
CA ASN A 174 33.43 -12.51 3.15
C ASN A 174 34.25 -12.06 1.94
N TYR A 175 33.69 -11.10 1.22
CA TYR A 175 34.24 -10.57 -0.02
C TYR A 175 34.19 -9.03 -0.02
N THR A 176 34.95 -8.42 -0.92
CA THR A 176 34.89 -6.98 -1.17
C THR A 176 34.69 -6.70 -2.65
N VAL A 177 33.79 -5.76 -2.94
CA VAL A 177 33.51 -5.24 -4.28
C VAL A 177 34.01 -3.80 -4.33
N THR A 178 34.92 -3.51 -5.27
CA THR A 178 35.33 -2.13 -5.54
C THR A 178 34.47 -1.57 -6.66
N THR A 179 33.69 -0.54 -6.38
CA THR A 179 32.83 0.11 -7.38
C THR A 179 33.64 0.92 -8.38
N LYS A 180 33.05 1.18 -9.55
CA LYS A 180 33.67 1.98 -10.62
C LYS A 180 34.10 3.39 -10.18
N ASP A 181 33.39 3.99 -9.22
CA ASP A 181 33.73 5.30 -8.63
C ASP A 181 34.61 5.22 -7.36
N GLY A 182 34.98 4.00 -6.92
CA GLY A 182 36.04 3.75 -5.96
C GLY A 182 35.60 3.45 -4.52
N TYR A 183 34.32 3.27 -4.25
CA TYR A 183 33.88 2.71 -2.97
C TYR A 183 34.26 1.24 -2.89
N ILE A 184 34.49 0.74 -1.68
CA ILE A 184 34.81 -0.65 -1.40
C ILE A 184 33.74 -1.17 -0.45
N LEU A 185 32.88 -2.06 -0.95
CA LEU A 185 31.70 -2.59 -0.28
C LEU A 185 31.97 -4.00 0.21
N SER A 186 31.62 -4.31 1.46
CA SER A 186 31.68 -5.69 1.96
C SER A 186 30.46 -6.46 1.49
N ILE A 187 30.68 -7.67 0.97
CA ILE A 187 29.61 -8.64 0.67
C ILE A 187 29.86 -9.90 1.49
N TYR A 188 28.80 -10.45 2.05
CA TYR A 188 28.82 -11.69 2.81
C TYR A 188 28.08 -12.79 2.04
N ARG A 189 28.43 -14.04 2.27
CA ARG A 189 27.79 -15.19 1.64
C ARG A 189 27.59 -16.33 2.63
N ILE A 190 26.43 -16.98 2.56
CA ILE A 190 26.17 -18.30 3.14
C ILE A 190 26.21 -19.30 1.97
N PRO A 191 27.35 -19.99 1.74
CA PRO A 191 27.59 -20.71 0.50
C PRO A 191 26.80 -22.02 0.40
N ASN A 192 26.21 -22.28 -0.78
CA ASN A 192 25.79 -23.62 -1.19
C ASN A 192 26.56 -24.06 -2.45
N THR A 193 27.45 -25.04 -2.29
CA THR A 193 28.34 -25.57 -3.33
C THR A 193 27.72 -26.66 -4.21
N THR A 194 26.44 -27.00 -4.01
CA THR A 194 25.71 -27.95 -4.85
C THR A 194 25.60 -27.40 -6.28
N ALA A 195 25.88 -28.20 -7.32
CA ALA A 195 25.96 -27.73 -8.71
C ALA A 195 24.69 -26.99 -9.20
N GLY A 196 23.51 -27.42 -8.73
CA GLY A 196 22.21 -26.81 -9.01
C GLY A 196 21.79 -25.66 -8.09
N SER A 197 22.66 -25.16 -7.20
CA SER A 197 22.30 -24.05 -6.30
C SER A 197 21.96 -22.77 -7.07
N ILE A 198 20.97 -22.05 -6.55
CA ILE A 198 20.43 -20.81 -7.12
C ILE A 198 21.06 -19.64 -6.36
N PRO A 199 21.89 -18.79 -7.00
CA PRO A 199 22.44 -17.62 -6.34
C PRO A 199 21.36 -16.54 -6.16
N ILE A 200 21.18 -16.09 -4.91
CA ILE A 200 20.27 -14.99 -4.56
C ILE A 200 21.02 -13.89 -3.82
N LEU A 201 20.95 -12.65 -4.32
CA LEU A 201 21.56 -11.47 -3.71
C LEU A 201 20.52 -10.68 -2.90
N LEU A 202 20.81 -10.44 -1.62
CA LEU A 202 19.99 -9.68 -0.68
C LEU A 202 20.55 -8.27 -0.47
N MET A 203 19.73 -7.22 -0.63
CA MET A 203 20.15 -5.81 -0.56
C MET A 203 19.26 -4.97 0.39
N HIS A 204 19.90 -4.33 1.38
CA HIS A 204 19.25 -3.81 2.59
C HIS A 204 18.50 -2.47 2.44
N GLY A 205 17.70 -2.14 3.45
CA GLY A 205 16.96 -0.88 3.55
C GLY A 205 17.80 0.36 3.92
N MET A 206 17.14 1.51 4.05
CA MET A 206 17.76 2.75 4.56
C MET A 206 18.08 2.60 6.05
N GLY A 207 19.29 2.97 6.46
CA GLY A 207 19.70 3.00 7.87
C GLY A 207 20.23 1.68 8.43
N CYS A 208 20.05 0.58 7.68
CA CYS A 208 20.47 -0.77 8.01
C CYS A 208 21.77 -1.17 7.29
N THR A 209 22.16 -2.43 7.46
CA THR A 209 23.29 -3.10 6.80
C THR A 209 22.91 -4.56 6.51
N ALA A 210 23.81 -5.34 5.91
CA ALA A 210 23.63 -6.78 5.68
C ALA A 210 23.12 -7.59 6.89
N THR A 211 23.35 -7.14 8.13
CA THR A 211 22.85 -7.82 9.34
C THR A 211 21.32 -7.86 9.47
N GLU A 212 20.57 -7.01 8.75
CA GLU A 212 19.10 -7.08 8.77
C GLU A 212 18.57 -8.45 8.31
N PHE A 213 19.31 -9.12 7.43
CA PHE A 213 18.92 -10.40 6.84
C PHE A 213 19.21 -11.62 7.74
N PHE A 214 19.77 -11.45 8.94
CA PHE A 214 20.06 -12.52 9.90
C PHE A 214 19.89 -12.12 11.39
N PHE A 215 18.91 -11.24 11.66
CA PHE A 215 18.47 -10.83 12.99
C PHE A 215 17.92 -11.94 13.92
N SER A 216 17.60 -13.13 13.42
CA SER A 216 17.08 -14.25 14.21
C SER A 216 17.27 -15.59 13.47
N GLN A 217 17.85 -16.59 14.14
CA GLN A 217 18.17 -17.89 13.55
C GLN A 217 17.00 -18.57 12.80
N SER A 218 15.78 -18.53 13.36
CA SER A 218 14.62 -19.26 12.82
C SER A 218 13.70 -18.43 11.93
N ALA A 219 13.89 -17.11 11.88
CA ALA A 219 12.93 -16.18 11.28
C ALA A 219 13.54 -15.22 10.24
N SER A 220 14.86 -15.26 10.04
CA SER A 220 15.53 -14.35 9.13
C SER A 220 15.72 -14.91 7.72
N PRO A 221 15.57 -14.05 6.68
CA PRO A 221 15.64 -14.46 5.27
C PRO A 221 16.89 -15.23 4.89
N ALA A 222 18.08 -14.80 5.30
CA ALA A 222 19.32 -15.42 4.83
C ALA A 222 19.41 -16.89 5.26
N PHE A 223 18.93 -17.20 6.46
CA PHE A 223 18.87 -18.56 7.00
C PHE A 223 17.76 -19.38 6.35
N ILE A 224 16.54 -18.82 6.23
CA ILE A 224 15.42 -19.50 5.56
C ILE A 224 15.77 -19.87 4.11
N LEU A 225 16.47 -18.99 3.39
CA LEU A 225 16.91 -19.23 2.01
C LEU A 225 18.06 -20.24 1.94
N ALA A 226 19.05 -20.16 2.83
CA ALA A 226 20.16 -21.12 2.87
C ALA A 226 19.67 -22.54 3.21
N ASP A 227 18.79 -22.69 4.20
CA ASP A 227 18.14 -23.96 4.57
C ASP A 227 17.27 -24.52 3.44
N SER A 228 16.74 -23.65 2.57
CA SER A 228 15.99 -24.02 1.37
C SER A 228 16.89 -24.29 0.16
N GLY A 229 18.21 -24.34 0.33
CA GLY A 229 19.17 -24.73 -0.71
C GLY A 229 19.63 -23.61 -1.64
N PHE A 230 19.35 -22.34 -1.35
CA PHE A 230 19.89 -21.22 -2.11
C PHE A 230 21.37 -20.96 -1.79
N ASP A 231 22.10 -20.40 -2.75
CA ASP A 231 23.43 -19.82 -2.52
C ASP A 231 23.24 -18.33 -2.17
N VAL A 232 23.29 -17.99 -0.88
CA VAL A 232 22.80 -16.69 -0.40
C VAL A 232 23.94 -15.69 -0.31
N TRP A 233 23.83 -14.61 -1.08
CA TRP A 233 24.74 -13.46 -1.09
C TRP A 233 24.05 -12.26 -0.44
N ILE A 234 24.79 -11.46 0.33
CA ILE A 234 24.24 -10.38 1.16
C ILE A 234 25.12 -9.13 1.02
N GLY A 235 24.64 -8.13 0.30
CA GLY A 235 25.39 -6.93 -0.03
C GLY A 235 25.23 -5.79 0.98
N ASN A 236 26.11 -4.80 0.87
CA ASN A 236 26.00 -3.52 1.58
C ASN A 236 26.09 -2.35 0.60
N PHE A 237 25.34 -1.29 0.87
CA PHE A 237 25.47 -0.02 0.17
C PHE A 237 26.55 0.88 0.79
N ARG A 238 27.06 1.82 -0.02
CA ARG A 238 28.01 2.87 0.41
C ARG A 238 27.46 3.72 1.57
N GLY A 239 28.35 4.19 2.43
CA GLY A 239 28.05 5.03 3.60
C GLY A 239 27.87 4.26 4.91
N GLY A 240 27.50 2.98 4.85
CA GLY A 240 27.44 2.12 6.04
C GLY A 240 28.82 1.75 6.59
N PRO A 241 28.89 1.20 7.82
CA PRO A 241 30.15 0.82 8.50
C PRO A 241 30.95 -0.27 7.76
N TYR A 242 30.31 -1.03 6.88
CA TYR A 242 30.93 -2.08 6.05
C TYR A 242 31.32 -1.58 4.65
N SER A 243 31.43 -0.25 4.48
CA SER A 243 31.91 0.41 3.27
C SER A 243 33.11 1.32 3.55
N SER A 244 34.01 1.42 2.57
CA SER A 244 35.12 2.38 2.57
C SER A 244 35.35 2.91 1.14
N HIS A 245 36.45 3.62 0.88
CA HIS A 245 36.75 4.15 -0.45
C HIS A 245 38.26 4.21 -0.68
N THR A 246 38.68 3.91 -1.91
CA THR A 246 40.08 3.95 -2.37
C THR A 246 40.81 5.29 -2.20
N LYS A 247 40.08 6.40 -2.03
CA LYS A 247 40.64 7.77 -2.04
C LYS A 247 40.19 8.65 -0.87
N TYR A 248 38.90 8.62 -0.52
CA TYR A 248 38.32 9.49 0.51
C TYR A 248 38.02 8.70 1.80
N LYS A 249 38.12 9.37 2.95
CA LYS A 249 37.78 8.80 4.27
C LYS A 249 36.39 9.26 4.69
N PRO A 250 35.70 8.57 5.63
CA PRO A 250 34.38 8.99 6.12
C PRO A 250 34.31 10.40 6.74
N LYS A 251 35.45 11.01 7.10
CA LYS A 251 35.52 12.42 7.53
C LYS A 251 35.57 13.44 6.38
N ASP A 252 35.80 13.00 5.15
CA ASP A 252 35.97 13.85 3.98
C ASP A 252 34.61 14.06 3.30
N LYS A 253 34.25 15.31 3.00
CA LYS A 253 32.93 15.66 2.42
C LYS A 253 32.63 14.94 1.11
N GLN A 254 33.66 14.58 0.36
CA GLN A 254 33.59 13.86 -0.90
C GLN A 254 33.11 12.41 -0.74
N PHE A 255 33.39 11.77 0.40
CA PHE A 255 32.93 10.41 0.72
C PHE A 255 31.40 10.30 0.86
N TRP A 256 30.71 11.42 1.09
CA TRP A 256 29.26 11.44 1.29
C TRP A 256 28.48 12.02 0.10
N LYS A 257 29.15 12.31 -1.02
CA LYS A 257 28.56 12.99 -2.17
C LYS A 257 27.77 12.04 -3.10
N PHE A 258 26.98 11.14 -2.52
CA PHE A 258 26.19 10.13 -3.20
C PHE A 258 24.73 10.17 -2.76
N SER A 259 23.82 9.61 -3.55
CA SER A 259 22.43 9.31 -3.22
C SER A 259 22.12 7.85 -3.59
N TRP A 260 20.85 7.43 -3.50
CA TRP A 260 20.44 6.13 -4.02
C TRP A 260 20.59 6.00 -5.55
N GLU A 261 20.71 7.11 -6.30
CA GLU A 261 21.02 7.07 -7.75
C GLU A 261 22.44 6.54 -8.00
N GLU A 262 23.44 7.02 -7.27
CA GLU A 262 24.81 6.48 -7.37
C GLU A 262 24.89 5.01 -6.90
N MET A 263 24.07 4.58 -5.93
CA MET A 263 23.95 3.17 -5.54
C MET A 263 23.36 2.30 -6.68
N ALA A 264 22.41 2.84 -7.44
CA ALA A 264 21.79 2.15 -8.59
C ALA A 264 22.70 2.13 -9.83
N VAL A 265 23.60 3.10 -9.97
CA VAL A 265 24.57 3.16 -11.08
C VAL A 265 25.84 2.33 -10.81
N HIS A 266 26.23 2.19 -9.54
CA HIS A 266 27.50 1.56 -9.15
C HIS A 266 27.33 0.37 -8.20
N ASP A 267 26.86 0.60 -6.96
CA ASP A 267 26.89 -0.41 -5.89
C ASP A 267 26.17 -1.71 -6.28
N LEU A 268 24.94 -1.60 -6.77
CA LEU A 268 24.14 -2.77 -7.13
C LEU A 268 24.66 -3.47 -8.41
N PRO A 269 24.93 -2.77 -9.53
CA PRO A 269 25.60 -3.35 -10.71
C PRO A 269 26.92 -4.06 -10.40
N ASP A 270 27.86 -3.38 -9.74
CA ASP A 270 29.19 -3.91 -9.48
C ASP A 270 29.12 -5.11 -8.49
N SER A 271 28.10 -5.15 -7.62
CA SER A 271 27.80 -6.31 -6.75
C SER A 271 27.21 -7.49 -7.54
N ILE A 272 26.28 -7.25 -8.46
CA ILE A 272 25.70 -8.28 -9.34
C ILE A 272 26.79 -8.92 -10.20
N ASP A 273 27.60 -8.10 -10.88
CA ASP A 273 28.72 -8.56 -11.71
C ASP A 273 29.73 -9.41 -10.91
N TYR A 274 30.00 -9.02 -9.66
CA TYR A 274 30.87 -9.79 -8.76
C TYR A 274 30.28 -11.16 -8.42
N VAL A 275 29.00 -11.23 -8.02
CA VAL A 275 28.33 -12.49 -7.64
C VAL A 275 28.30 -13.46 -8.83
N LEU A 276 27.93 -12.99 -10.03
CA LEU A 276 27.92 -13.80 -11.26
C LEU A 276 29.31 -14.38 -11.55
N LYS A 277 30.35 -13.54 -11.46
CA LYS A 277 31.75 -13.95 -11.66
C LYS A 277 32.25 -14.93 -10.60
N ALA A 278 31.89 -14.72 -9.33
CA ALA A 278 32.33 -15.56 -8.21
C ALA A 278 31.62 -16.92 -8.20
N THR A 279 30.37 -16.99 -8.65
CA THR A 279 29.58 -18.23 -8.77
C THR A 279 29.77 -18.96 -10.10
N ASN A 280 30.35 -18.29 -11.10
CA ASN A 280 30.41 -18.73 -12.50
C ASN A 280 29.02 -19.07 -13.07
N LYS A 281 28.00 -18.29 -12.68
CA LYS A 281 26.61 -18.40 -13.16
C LYS A 281 26.30 -17.21 -14.08
N THR A 282 25.49 -17.43 -15.10
CA THR A 282 25.06 -16.40 -16.06
C THR A 282 23.89 -15.55 -15.54
N LYS A 283 23.18 -16.03 -14.50
CA LYS A 283 22.02 -15.38 -13.89
C LYS A 283 22.08 -15.50 -12.36
N LEU A 284 21.44 -14.56 -11.68
CA LEU A 284 21.09 -14.63 -10.26
C LEU A 284 19.66 -14.13 -10.01
N LEU A 285 19.15 -14.38 -8.80
CA LEU A 285 17.94 -13.74 -8.28
C LEU A 285 18.32 -12.55 -7.42
N LEU A 286 17.57 -11.45 -7.50
CA LEU A 286 17.78 -10.27 -6.65
C LEU A 286 16.60 -10.11 -5.70
N ALA A 287 16.86 -9.95 -4.40
CA ALA A 287 15.86 -9.53 -3.42
C ALA A 287 16.35 -8.27 -2.69
N ALA A 288 15.46 -7.30 -2.50
CA ALA A 288 15.81 -6.05 -1.84
C ALA A 288 14.68 -5.54 -0.95
N GLN A 289 15.03 -4.78 0.09
CA GLN A 289 14.10 -4.26 1.09
C GLN A 289 14.08 -2.72 1.08
N SER A 290 12.91 -2.11 1.21
CA SER A 290 12.74 -0.64 1.37
C SER A 290 13.51 0.16 0.31
N MET A 291 14.45 1.03 0.70
CA MET A 291 15.33 1.78 -0.21
C MET A 291 16.12 0.89 -1.19
N GLY A 292 16.48 -0.34 -0.80
CA GLY A 292 17.07 -1.31 -1.72
C GLY A 292 16.16 -1.62 -2.91
N THR A 293 14.83 -1.57 -2.74
CA THR A 293 13.88 -1.69 -3.86
C THR A 293 13.93 -0.47 -4.77
N THR A 294 13.98 0.74 -4.21
CA THR A 294 14.15 2.00 -4.96
C THR A 294 15.39 1.94 -5.85
N ILE A 295 16.49 1.42 -5.30
CA ILE A 295 17.76 1.24 -6.02
C ILE A 295 17.62 0.21 -7.15
N GLY A 296 16.92 -0.91 -6.92
CA GLY A 296 16.61 -1.89 -7.95
C GLY A 296 15.74 -1.32 -9.08
N PHE A 297 14.64 -0.63 -8.77
CA PHE A 297 13.80 0.01 -9.78
C PHE A 297 14.57 1.07 -10.58
N ALA A 298 15.43 1.85 -9.92
CA ALA A 298 16.28 2.84 -10.58
C ALA A 298 17.32 2.18 -11.51
N LEU A 299 17.91 1.05 -11.10
CA LEU A 299 18.81 0.26 -11.94
C LEU A 299 18.09 -0.22 -13.20
N PHE A 300 17.01 -0.99 -13.05
CA PHE A 300 16.34 -1.61 -14.20
C PHE A 300 15.70 -0.59 -15.14
N SER A 301 15.18 0.53 -14.63
CA SER A 301 14.61 1.58 -15.50
C SER A 301 15.66 2.48 -16.17
N SER A 302 16.95 2.41 -15.80
CA SER A 302 18.01 3.27 -16.36
C SER A 302 19.16 2.54 -17.06
N GLN A 303 19.36 1.24 -16.81
CA GLN A 303 20.43 0.45 -17.43
C GLN A 303 19.86 -0.76 -18.19
N PRO A 304 19.71 -0.68 -19.53
CA PRO A 304 19.16 -1.76 -20.36
C PRO A 304 19.84 -3.12 -20.16
N LEU A 305 21.16 -3.15 -19.98
CA LEU A 305 21.96 -4.37 -19.78
C LEU A 305 21.45 -5.26 -18.65
N TYR A 306 20.98 -4.67 -17.54
CA TYR A 306 20.43 -5.39 -16.40
C TYR A 306 18.91 -5.58 -16.49
N ASN A 307 18.26 -4.91 -17.44
CA ASN A 307 16.81 -4.84 -17.55
C ASN A 307 16.22 -5.83 -18.56
N GLU A 308 16.96 -6.18 -19.62
CA GLU A 308 16.47 -7.06 -20.69
C GLU A 308 15.99 -8.42 -20.15
N LYS A 309 14.95 -9.01 -20.76
CA LYS A 309 14.35 -10.28 -20.28
C LYS A 309 15.34 -11.47 -20.30
N ALA A 310 16.41 -11.38 -21.10
CA ALA A 310 17.50 -12.35 -21.15
C ALA A 310 18.66 -12.04 -20.19
N SER A 311 18.63 -10.92 -19.45
CA SER A 311 19.73 -10.40 -18.61
C SER A 311 20.15 -11.33 -17.46
N CYS A 312 21.16 -10.89 -16.72
CA CYS A 312 21.73 -11.60 -15.58
C CYS A 312 20.86 -11.61 -14.32
N VAL A 313 19.68 -10.97 -14.31
CA VAL A 313 18.72 -11.05 -13.20
C VAL A 313 17.48 -11.84 -13.64
N ALA A 314 17.35 -13.07 -13.15
CA ALA A 314 16.24 -13.97 -13.48
C ALA A 314 14.90 -13.54 -12.84
N GLY A 315 14.95 -12.79 -11.75
CA GLY A 315 13.78 -12.25 -11.06
C GLY A 315 14.17 -11.28 -9.95
N PHE A 316 13.30 -10.30 -9.69
CA PHE A 316 13.47 -9.27 -8.69
C PHE A 316 12.36 -9.30 -7.62
N PHE A 317 12.73 -9.59 -6.38
CA PHE A 317 11.86 -9.64 -5.22
C PHE A 317 11.90 -8.31 -4.47
N ALA A 318 10.87 -7.49 -4.65
CA ALA A 318 10.76 -6.17 -4.07
C ALA A 318 9.99 -6.24 -2.74
N ILE A 319 10.71 -6.26 -1.62
CA ILE A 319 10.17 -6.43 -0.27
C ILE A 319 9.92 -5.06 0.37
N THR A 320 8.68 -4.84 0.81
CA THR A 320 8.16 -3.57 1.34
C THR A 320 8.60 -2.37 0.47
N PRO A 321 8.17 -2.31 -0.81
CA PRO A 321 8.84 -1.49 -1.81
C PRO A 321 8.50 0.00 -1.74
N VAL A 322 9.52 0.85 -1.95
CA VAL A 322 9.39 2.31 -1.90
C VAL A 322 9.71 2.91 -3.27
N ALA A 323 8.67 3.27 -4.01
CA ALA A 323 8.76 4.00 -5.28
C ALA A 323 7.84 5.24 -5.34
N PHE A 324 6.78 5.21 -4.52
CA PHE A 324 5.86 6.32 -4.28
C PHE A 324 5.75 6.53 -2.77
N LEU A 325 5.46 7.77 -2.36
CA LEU A 325 5.28 8.15 -0.96
C LEU A 325 4.06 9.07 -0.84
N ASN A 326 3.07 8.91 -1.71
CA ASN A 326 1.93 9.82 -1.82
C ASN A 326 0.99 9.68 -0.62
N TYR A 327 0.78 8.45 -0.14
CA TYR A 327 -0.25 8.09 0.84
C TYR A 327 0.27 7.86 2.26
N ILE A 328 1.60 7.88 2.48
CA ILE A 328 2.21 7.74 3.81
C ILE A 328 1.54 8.64 4.87
N PRO A 329 1.39 8.17 6.13
CA PRO A 329 0.70 8.92 7.19
C PRO A 329 1.31 10.31 7.43
N SER A 330 0.46 11.28 7.77
CA SER A 330 0.84 12.69 7.93
C SER A 330 1.97 12.92 8.95
N LEU A 331 2.07 12.06 9.98
CA LEU A 331 3.11 12.10 11.00
C LEU A 331 4.48 11.69 10.45
N VAL A 332 4.54 10.63 9.64
CA VAL A 332 5.74 10.16 8.92
C VAL A 332 6.19 11.24 7.94
N TYR A 333 5.23 11.77 7.16
CA TYR A 333 5.50 12.85 6.21
C TYR A 333 6.11 14.10 6.86
N SER A 334 5.51 14.58 7.95
CA SER A 334 5.98 15.77 8.67
C SER A 334 7.41 15.61 9.17
N HIS A 335 7.82 14.37 9.50
CA HIS A 335 9.18 14.06 9.94
C HIS A 335 10.19 14.11 8.77
N ILE A 336 9.84 13.51 7.62
CA ILE A 336 10.65 13.54 6.39
C ILE A 336 10.82 14.97 5.87
N GLU A 337 9.74 15.75 5.82
CA GLU A 337 9.75 17.16 5.38
C GLU A 337 10.56 18.04 6.32
N LEU A 338 10.44 17.86 7.64
CA LEU A 338 11.21 18.59 8.64
C LEU A 338 12.71 18.33 8.49
N ILE A 339 13.13 17.07 8.36
CA ILE A 339 14.55 16.71 8.18
C ILE A 339 15.09 17.33 6.88
N ALA A 340 14.40 17.15 5.75
CA ALA A 340 14.82 17.72 4.48
C ALA A 340 14.91 19.27 4.52
N THR A 341 14.00 19.92 5.27
CA THR A 341 13.98 21.37 5.44
C THR A 341 15.15 21.85 6.32
N ILE A 342 15.42 21.19 7.45
CA ILE A 342 16.55 21.51 8.33
C ILE A 342 17.89 21.39 7.57
N VAL A 343 18.07 20.30 6.82
CA VAL A 343 19.29 20.04 6.05
C VAL A 343 19.53 21.10 4.97
N LYS A 344 18.47 21.54 4.28
CA LYS A 344 18.55 22.63 3.29
C LYS A 344 18.79 23.99 3.94
N LEU A 345 18.06 24.34 5.00
CA LEU A 345 18.16 25.65 5.67
C LEU A 345 19.51 25.88 6.34
N LEU A 346 20.03 24.86 7.03
CA LEU A 346 21.31 24.94 7.73
C LEU A 346 22.50 24.55 6.83
N ASN A 347 22.26 24.30 5.54
CA ASN A 347 23.26 23.88 4.55
C ASN A 347 24.13 22.71 5.09
N LEU A 348 23.49 21.65 5.58
CA LEU A 348 24.16 20.50 6.21
C LEU A 348 24.61 19.44 5.20
N GLU A 349 24.17 19.52 3.93
CA GLU A 349 24.61 18.62 2.85
C GLU A 349 26.15 18.46 2.78
N PRO A 350 26.98 19.50 3.00
CA PRO A 350 28.44 19.39 3.07
C PRO A 350 29.01 18.84 4.38
N LEU A 351 28.20 18.57 5.41
CA LEU A 351 28.63 17.84 6.62
C LEU A 351 28.61 16.32 6.41
N GLY A 352 28.04 15.86 5.30
CA GLY A 352 28.15 14.50 4.82
C GLY A 352 27.08 13.56 5.33
N GLN A 353 27.08 13.25 6.63
CA GLN A 353 26.32 12.13 7.19
C GLN A 353 25.04 12.55 7.92
N VAL A 354 23.91 11.90 7.57
CA VAL A 354 22.69 11.87 8.38
C VAL A 354 22.94 10.94 9.56
N ALA A 355 23.44 11.47 10.67
CA ALA A 355 23.49 10.71 11.91
C ALA A 355 22.07 10.49 12.47
N THR A 356 21.59 9.25 12.50
CA THR A 356 20.47 8.87 13.36
C THR A 356 20.93 8.86 14.83
N VAL A 357 20.99 10.05 15.42
CA VAL A 357 21.31 10.33 16.83
C VAL A 357 22.80 10.15 17.19
N GLU A 358 23.72 10.85 16.52
CA GLU A 358 25.05 11.13 17.08
C GLU A 358 24.95 12.21 18.16
N GLY A 359 24.59 11.78 19.37
CA GLY A 359 24.43 12.64 20.54
C GLY A 359 24.12 11.88 21.83
N PHE A 360 23.60 10.65 21.70
CA PHE A 360 23.53 9.69 22.81
C PHE A 360 24.63 8.63 22.65
N PRO A 361 25.38 8.30 23.71
CA PRO A 361 26.31 7.17 23.66
C PRO A 361 25.56 5.91 23.28
N LEU A 362 26.12 5.14 22.33
CA LEU A 362 25.52 3.88 21.85
C LEU A 362 25.12 3.00 23.04
N ASN A 363 26.06 2.83 23.98
CA ASN A 363 25.88 2.11 25.25
C ASN A 363 24.65 2.59 26.04
N SER A 364 24.49 3.88 26.28
CA SER A 364 23.36 4.41 27.08
C SER A 364 22.00 4.17 26.41
N SER A 365 21.94 4.27 25.08
CA SER A 365 20.70 3.99 24.34
C SER A 365 20.37 2.50 24.28
N MET A 366 21.39 1.63 24.15
CA MET A 366 21.19 0.18 24.16
C MET A 366 20.89 -0.32 25.56
N GLU A 367 21.50 0.26 26.60
CA GLU A 367 21.20 -0.09 28.00
C GLU A 367 19.74 0.25 28.33
N LEU A 368 19.23 1.38 27.81
CA LEU A 368 17.81 1.70 27.85
C LEU A 368 16.97 0.65 27.10
N CYS A 369 17.30 0.29 25.86
CA CYS A 369 16.52 -0.70 25.11
C CYS A 369 16.60 -2.14 25.65
N SER A 370 17.66 -2.48 26.40
CA SER A 370 17.92 -3.84 26.91
C SER A 370 17.35 -4.11 28.31
N ARG A 371 16.81 -3.07 28.95
CA ARG A 371 16.01 -3.20 30.18
C ARG A 371 14.59 -3.61 29.82
N GLU A 372 14.11 -4.68 30.44
CA GLU A 372 12.75 -5.23 30.25
C GLU A 372 11.64 -4.16 30.41
N LYS A 373 11.85 -3.19 31.31
CA LYS A 373 10.92 -2.09 31.60
C LYS A 373 11.04 -0.85 30.70
N ASP A 374 11.99 -0.81 29.76
CA ASP A 374 12.24 0.35 28.91
C ASP A 374 12.19 0.00 27.40
N VAL A 375 12.21 -1.29 27.04
CA VAL A 375 12.15 -1.78 25.66
C VAL A 375 10.99 -1.21 24.83
N TYR A 376 9.84 -0.94 25.46
CA TYR A 376 8.68 -0.33 24.79
C TYR A 376 8.92 1.12 24.36
N LYS A 377 9.83 1.85 25.02
CA LYS A 377 10.21 3.23 24.63
C LYS A 377 10.98 3.21 23.31
N CYS A 378 11.85 2.21 23.14
CA CYS A 378 12.57 1.98 21.89
C CYS A 378 11.65 1.48 20.78
N ALA A 379 10.69 0.60 21.10
CA ALA A 379 9.65 0.18 20.17
C ALA A 379 8.81 1.35 19.64
N LEU A 380 8.39 2.26 20.53
CA LEU A 380 7.56 3.41 20.18
C LEU A 380 8.23 4.33 19.15
N THR A 381 9.53 4.63 19.32
CA THR A 381 10.29 5.48 18.40
C THR A 381 10.37 4.86 17.00
N SER A 382 10.70 3.57 16.88
CA SER A 382 10.70 2.86 15.59
C SER A 382 9.31 2.82 14.95
N SER A 383 8.27 2.69 15.78
CA SER A 383 6.89 2.55 15.32
C SER A 383 6.28 3.84 14.75
N ILE A 384 6.80 5.01 15.12
CA ILE A 384 6.33 6.31 14.59
C ILE A 384 6.63 6.44 13.09
N VAL A 385 7.76 5.89 12.63
CA VAL A 385 8.21 5.98 11.23
C VAL A 385 7.71 4.80 10.41
N ALA A 386 7.69 3.61 11.00
CA ALA A 386 7.53 2.35 10.27
C ALA A 386 6.17 1.63 10.46
N GLY A 387 5.34 2.13 11.38
CA GLY A 387 4.08 1.52 11.84
C GLY A 387 4.23 0.78 13.18
N PHE A 388 3.14 0.64 13.95
CA PHE A 388 3.12 -0.04 15.26
C PHE A 388 2.53 -1.45 15.16
N ASN A 389 3.25 -2.47 15.63
CA ASN A 389 2.76 -3.85 15.70
C ASN A 389 3.25 -4.58 16.97
N PRO A 390 2.40 -4.74 18.00
CA PRO A 390 2.78 -5.35 19.27
C PRO A 390 2.81 -6.89 19.26
N TYR A 391 2.50 -7.55 18.13
CA TYR A 391 2.23 -8.99 18.10
C TYR A 391 3.24 -9.82 17.29
N LEU A 392 3.70 -9.35 16.14
CA LEU A 392 4.59 -10.14 15.28
C LEU A 392 6.07 -9.98 15.62
N GLN A 393 6.47 -8.82 16.16
CA GLN A 393 7.86 -8.47 16.37
C GLN A 393 8.39 -9.01 17.70
N ASN A 394 9.55 -9.67 17.69
CA ASN A 394 10.16 -10.14 18.92
C ASN A 394 10.81 -8.97 19.69
N TYR A 395 10.07 -8.40 20.63
CA TYR A 395 10.54 -7.25 21.39
C TYR A 395 11.80 -7.49 22.21
N THR A 396 12.07 -8.73 22.65
CA THR A 396 13.30 -9.02 23.42
C THR A 396 14.56 -8.77 22.58
N ARG A 397 14.45 -8.77 21.25
CA ARG A 397 15.55 -8.53 20.30
C ARG A 397 15.62 -7.09 19.76
N MET A 398 14.78 -6.17 20.24
CA MET A 398 14.86 -4.74 19.88
C MET A 398 16.26 -4.10 20.06
N PRO A 399 17.08 -4.45 21.07
CA PRO A 399 18.44 -3.91 21.17
C PRO A 399 19.28 -4.21 19.93
N ILE A 400 19.19 -5.42 19.39
CA ILE A 400 19.92 -5.90 18.22
C ILE A 400 19.43 -5.17 16.97
N TYR A 401 18.11 -5.13 16.74
CA TYR A 401 17.53 -4.41 15.60
C TYR A 401 17.99 -2.94 15.59
N ASN A 402 17.96 -2.28 16.75
CA ASN A 402 18.39 -0.90 16.89
C ASN A 402 19.92 -0.73 16.79
N ALA A 403 20.73 -1.67 17.26
CA ALA A 403 22.19 -1.59 17.11
C ALA A 403 22.63 -1.66 15.64
N HIS A 404 21.86 -2.38 14.81
CA HIS A 404 22.21 -2.68 13.43
C HIS A 404 21.45 -1.89 12.35
N CYS A 405 20.37 -1.19 12.73
CA CYS A 405 19.59 -0.29 11.86
C CYS A 405 19.61 1.18 12.35
N ARG A 406 20.76 1.65 12.85
CA ARG A 406 21.00 3.06 13.22
C ARG A 406 22.24 3.64 12.53
N PHE A 407 22.58 3.14 11.35
CA PHE A 407 23.74 3.65 10.59
C PHE A 407 23.33 4.79 9.65
N GLY A 408 24.07 5.89 9.71
CA GLY A 408 23.78 7.05 8.87
C GLY A 408 24.03 6.80 7.38
N THR A 409 23.20 7.41 6.53
CA THR A 409 23.47 7.57 5.09
C THR A 409 23.86 9.02 4.78
N SER A 410 24.12 9.37 3.53
CA SER A 410 24.40 10.76 3.17
C SER A 410 23.17 11.66 3.29
N PHE A 411 23.39 12.95 3.56
CA PHE A 411 22.32 13.97 3.50
C PHE A 411 21.66 14.03 2.12
N LYS A 412 22.44 13.87 1.05
CA LYS A 412 21.94 13.80 -0.33
C LYS A 412 20.99 12.61 -0.53
N THR A 413 21.24 11.44 0.08
CA THR A 413 20.29 10.29 0.03
C THR A 413 18.97 10.62 0.72
N ALA A 414 18.99 11.20 1.92
CA ALA A 414 17.78 11.56 2.64
C ALA A 414 16.95 12.64 1.93
N ILE A 415 17.61 13.65 1.33
CA ILE A 415 16.96 14.63 0.46
C ILE A 415 16.33 13.95 -0.75
N HIS A 416 17.04 13.01 -1.40
CA HIS A 416 16.55 12.32 -2.59
C HIS A 416 15.31 11.45 -2.30
N LEU A 417 15.24 10.82 -1.12
CA LEU A 417 14.03 10.10 -0.68
C LEU A 417 12.86 11.05 -0.41
N ALA A 418 13.10 12.22 0.20
CA ALA A 418 12.06 13.24 0.37
C ALA A 418 11.54 13.79 -0.98
N GLN A 419 12.41 13.89 -1.99
CA GLN A 419 12.03 14.29 -3.35
C GLN A 419 11.03 13.33 -4.02
N ILE A 420 11.03 12.03 -3.69
CA ILE A 420 10.03 11.06 -4.21
C ILE A 420 8.61 11.51 -3.90
N LYS A 421 8.34 12.04 -2.69
CA LYS A 421 7.01 12.56 -2.36
C LYS A 421 6.74 13.91 -3.03
N ALA A 422 7.73 14.80 -3.07
CA ALA A 422 7.58 16.12 -3.68
C ALA A 422 7.20 16.03 -5.18
N TYR A 423 7.82 15.09 -5.90
CA TYR A 423 7.56 14.82 -7.31
C TYR A 423 6.53 13.69 -7.57
N LYS A 424 5.92 13.15 -6.50
CA LYS A 424 4.91 12.07 -6.54
C LYS A 424 5.35 10.80 -7.29
N GLY A 425 6.63 10.45 -7.21
CA GLY A 425 7.24 9.29 -7.85
C GLY A 425 8.75 9.42 -7.99
N MET A 426 9.41 8.35 -8.39
CA MET A 426 10.88 8.33 -8.57
C MET A 426 11.34 9.24 -9.72
N HIS A 427 12.19 10.20 -9.39
CA HIS A 427 12.89 11.08 -10.34
C HIS A 427 14.38 11.05 -10.01
N LYS A 428 15.24 11.52 -10.93
CA LYS A 428 16.66 11.79 -10.63
C LYS A 428 16.84 12.90 -9.60
N TYR A 429 18.03 13.02 -9.03
CA TYR A 429 18.27 14.00 -7.96
C TYR A 429 18.00 15.44 -8.40
N ASP A 430 17.08 16.12 -7.73
CA ASP A 430 16.83 17.54 -7.98
C ASP A 430 17.95 18.40 -7.38
N TYR A 431 18.76 19.00 -8.26
CA TYR A 431 19.85 19.92 -7.92
C TYR A 431 19.41 21.40 -7.92
N GLY A 432 18.12 21.69 -8.12
CA GLY A 432 17.58 23.03 -8.35
C GLY A 432 17.64 23.44 -9.82
N GLU A 433 16.69 24.27 -10.25
CA GLU A 433 16.39 24.59 -11.66
C GLU A 433 17.62 24.88 -12.54
N ALA A 434 18.51 25.78 -12.10
CA ALA A 434 19.68 26.18 -12.86
C ALA A 434 20.65 25.01 -13.13
N LYS A 435 20.81 24.11 -12.14
CA LYS A 435 21.73 22.97 -12.24
C LYS A 435 21.07 21.75 -12.87
N ASN A 436 19.76 21.57 -12.69
CA ASN A 436 18.97 20.64 -13.50
C ASN A 436 19.05 21.02 -14.98
N LYS A 437 18.98 22.33 -15.32
CA LYS A 437 19.08 22.79 -16.71
C LYS A 437 20.46 22.47 -17.31
N MET A 438 21.52 22.51 -16.52
CA MET A 438 22.87 22.11 -16.95
C MET A 438 23.05 20.59 -17.06
N LEU A 439 22.49 19.79 -16.15
CA LEU A 439 22.74 18.34 -16.06
C LEU A 439 21.73 17.49 -16.85
N TYR A 440 20.49 17.96 -16.98
CA TYR A 440 19.36 17.23 -17.55
C TYR A 440 18.69 17.95 -18.74
N ASN A 441 19.16 19.15 -19.10
CA ASN A 441 18.52 20.05 -20.08
C ASN A 441 17.06 20.45 -19.72
N SER A 442 16.62 20.18 -18.48
CA SER A 442 15.26 20.40 -17.98
C SER A 442 15.30 21.22 -16.68
N LEU A 443 14.24 21.96 -16.36
CA LEU A 443 14.15 22.70 -15.08
C LEU A 443 13.88 21.75 -13.90
N THR A 444 13.10 20.70 -14.12
CA THR A 444 12.86 19.61 -13.18
C THR A 444 13.71 18.38 -13.53
N PRO A 445 14.05 17.50 -12.57
CA PRO A 445 14.69 16.23 -12.88
C PRO A 445 13.77 15.33 -13.73
N PRO A 446 14.33 14.45 -14.58
CA PRO A 446 13.55 13.46 -15.30
C PRO A 446 13.06 12.33 -14.38
N ALA A 447 11.88 11.79 -14.68
CA ALA A 447 11.31 10.62 -14.00
C ALA A 447 12.02 9.31 -14.41
N TYR A 448 12.04 8.33 -13.50
CA TYR A 448 12.43 6.95 -13.84
C TYR A 448 11.24 6.22 -14.50
N ASN A 449 11.47 5.62 -15.67
CA ASN A 449 10.42 4.94 -16.42
C ASN A 449 10.19 3.51 -15.91
N LEU A 450 9.34 3.36 -14.90
CA LEU A 450 8.99 2.07 -14.31
C LEU A 450 8.35 1.10 -15.33
N SER A 451 7.57 1.62 -16.28
CA SER A 451 6.90 0.81 -17.31
C SER A 451 7.87 0.24 -18.36
N ALA A 452 9.10 0.76 -18.44
CA ALA A 452 10.16 0.20 -19.26
C ALA A 452 10.92 -0.95 -18.57
N ILE A 453 10.63 -1.26 -17.30
CA ILE A 453 11.26 -2.39 -16.62
C ILE A 453 10.70 -3.71 -17.19
N SER A 454 11.60 -4.60 -17.63
CA SER A 454 11.28 -5.90 -18.23
C SER A 454 11.75 -7.12 -17.42
N VAL A 455 12.60 -6.94 -16.40
CA VAL A 455 12.94 -7.99 -15.42
C VAL A 455 11.67 -8.44 -14.68
N PRO A 456 11.41 -9.75 -14.53
CA PRO A 456 10.26 -10.25 -13.77
C PRO A 456 10.27 -9.75 -12.31
N ILE A 457 9.19 -9.11 -11.86
CA ILE A 457 9.11 -8.55 -10.49
C ILE A 457 8.05 -9.28 -9.67
N VAL A 458 8.39 -9.60 -8.42
CA VAL A 458 7.43 -10.04 -7.40
C VAL A 458 7.49 -9.07 -6.22
N ILE A 459 6.36 -8.45 -5.89
CA ILE A 459 6.23 -7.53 -4.77
C ILE A 459 5.77 -8.28 -3.51
N PHE A 460 6.39 -7.98 -2.38
CA PHE A 460 5.93 -8.41 -1.05
C PHE A 460 5.66 -7.18 -0.19
N HIS A 461 4.48 -7.05 0.43
CA HIS A 461 4.15 -5.87 1.25
C HIS A 461 3.24 -6.16 2.45
N GLY A 462 3.22 -5.23 3.41
CA GLY A 462 2.36 -5.26 4.59
C GLY A 462 1.04 -4.50 4.41
N ALA A 463 0.02 -4.84 5.20
CA ALA A 463 -1.25 -4.11 5.24
C ALA A 463 -1.21 -2.86 6.15
N ASN A 464 -0.25 -2.82 7.08
CA ASN A 464 -0.06 -1.75 8.07
C ASN A 464 1.33 -1.07 7.90
N ASP A 465 1.91 -1.19 6.71
CA ASP A 465 3.19 -0.58 6.37
C ASP A 465 3.01 0.94 6.16
N ALA A 466 3.69 1.76 6.97
CA ALA A 466 3.56 3.21 6.95
C ALA A 466 4.49 3.91 5.93
N LEU A 467 5.41 3.17 5.29
CA LEU A 467 6.37 3.69 4.31
C LEU A 467 6.10 3.15 2.91
N ALA A 468 5.90 1.84 2.79
CA ALA A 468 5.39 1.20 1.58
C ALA A 468 3.87 1.01 1.72
N ASP A 469 3.15 2.13 1.83
CA ASP A 469 1.70 2.16 2.01
C ASP A 469 0.99 1.32 0.92
N PRO A 470 -0.03 0.51 1.25
CA PRO A 470 -0.72 -0.33 0.27
C PRO A 470 -1.24 0.40 -0.98
N LEU A 471 -1.56 1.70 -0.90
CA LEU A 471 -1.97 2.52 -2.04
C LEU A 471 -0.77 2.96 -2.89
N ASP A 472 0.37 3.27 -2.28
CA ASP A 472 1.63 3.54 -2.98
C ASP A 472 2.18 2.27 -3.66
N VAL A 473 2.01 1.10 -3.03
CA VAL A 473 2.31 -0.22 -3.62
C VAL A 473 1.35 -0.58 -4.75
N GLU A 474 0.06 -0.26 -4.62
CA GLU A 474 -0.92 -0.41 -5.69
C GLU A 474 -0.56 0.46 -6.91
N LEU A 475 -0.18 1.72 -6.69
CA LEU A 475 0.32 2.61 -7.75
C LEU A 475 1.57 2.06 -8.41
N LEU A 476 2.55 1.57 -7.64
CA LEU A 476 3.73 0.89 -8.18
C LEU A 476 3.34 -0.30 -9.07
N SER A 477 2.44 -1.16 -8.58
CA SER A 477 2.01 -2.36 -9.32
C SER A 477 1.34 -2.06 -10.67
N ARG A 478 0.72 -0.88 -10.83
CA ARG A 478 0.11 -0.41 -12.08
C ARG A 478 1.10 0.23 -13.06
N ASN A 479 2.29 0.61 -12.59
CA ASN A 479 3.34 1.21 -13.41
C ASN A 479 4.44 0.20 -13.79
N LEU A 480 4.29 -1.09 -13.44
CA LEU A 480 5.25 -2.15 -13.74
C LEU A 480 4.65 -3.15 -14.73
N ASN A 481 5.11 -3.09 -15.99
CA ASN A 481 4.67 -4.03 -17.03
C ASN A 481 5.18 -5.47 -16.81
N SER A 482 6.28 -5.65 -16.08
CA SER A 482 6.91 -6.94 -15.78
C SER A 482 6.52 -7.57 -14.45
N LEU A 483 5.43 -7.11 -13.83
CA LEU A 483 4.94 -7.64 -12.56
C LEU A 483 4.39 -9.06 -12.73
N VAL A 484 5.01 -10.04 -12.07
CA VAL A 484 4.61 -11.45 -12.06
C VAL A 484 3.74 -11.79 -10.84
N GLY A 485 4.01 -11.17 -9.69
CA GLY A 485 3.27 -11.43 -8.45
C GLY A 485 3.24 -10.21 -7.52
N LYS A 486 2.18 -10.12 -6.71
CA LYS A 486 2.05 -9.14 -5.63
C LYS A 486 1.42 -9.81 -4.43
N GLU A 487 2.25 -10.07 -3.43
CA GLU A 487 1.90 -10.79 -2.22
C GLU A 487 1.72 -9.83 -1.04
N LEU A 488 0.51 -9.82 -0.49
CA LEU A 488 0.23 -9.22 0.80
C LEU A 488 0.63 -10.22 1.90
N ALA A 489 1.44 -9.78 2.86
CA ALA A 489 1.79 -10.57 4.03
C ALA A 489 0.53 -11.03 4.76
N ALA A 490 0.45 -12.33 5.13
CA ALA A 490 -0.74 -12.94 5.72
C ALA A 490 -0.99 -12.55 7.21
N ALA A 491 -0.71 -11.30 7.57
CA ALA A 491 -0.96 -10.73 8.90
C ALA A 491 -1.41 -9.26 8.79
N PRO A 492 -2.63 -8.89 9.23
CA PRO A 492 -3.15 -7.52 9.07
C PRO A 492 -2.30 -6.43 9.72
N MET A 493 -1.61 -6.74 10.81
CA MET A 493 -0.75 -5.80 11.53
C MET A 493 0.67 -5.68 10.95
N PHE A 494 1.00 -6.34 9.83
CA PHE A 494 2.35 -6.35 9.28
C PHE A 494 2.83 -4.94 8.87
N ILE A 495 3.84 -4.45 9.60
CA ILE A 495 4.50 -3.15 9.44
C ILE A 495 5.80 -3.28 8.64
N HIS A 496 6.39 -2.15 8.21
CA HIS A 496 7.58 -2.12 7.35
C HIS A 496 8.74 -3.06 7.76
N PRO A 497 9.22 -3.07 9.04
CA PRO A 497 10.35 -3.92 9.43
C PRO A 497 9.96 -5.39 9.62
N ASN A 498 8.67 -5.75 9.63
CA ASN A 498 8.28 -7.13 9.92
C ASN A 498 8.85 -8.12 8.91
N CYS A 499 9.08 -7.73 7.65
CA CYS A 499 9.76 -8.55 6.66
C CYS A 499 11.17 -9.04 7.07
N MET A 500 11.79 -8.40 8.07
CA MET A 500 13.05 -8.84 8.68
C MET A 500 12.90 -9.31 10.14
N THR A 501 11.90 -8.78 10.87
CA THR A 501 11.81 -8.95 12.34
C THR A 501 10.61 -9.77 12.87
N ALA A 502 9.67 -10.18 12.02
CA ALA A 502 8.53 -10.97 12.46
C ALA A 502 8.93 -12.43 12.79
N MET A 503 8.43 -12.95 13.91
CA MET A 503 8.82 -14.27 14.44
C MET A 503 8.47 -15.45 13.50
N ASN A 504 7.46 -15.28 12.65
CA ASN A 504 6.95 -16.29 11.70
C ASN A 504 7.14 -15.86 10.23
N ASN A 505 8.21 -15.10 9.94
CA ASN A 505 8.50 -14.58 8.60
C ASN A 505 8.56 -15.63 7.48
N LYS A 506 8.98 -16.86 7.81
CA LYS A 506 8.99 -18.00 6.88
C LYS A 506 7.61 -18.19 6.22
N GLU A 507 6.57 -18.32 7.04
CA GLU A 507 5.19 -18.55 6.62
C GLU A 507 4.56 -17.30 6.00
N LEU A 508 4.89 -16.11 6.52
CA LEU A 508 4.27 -14.85 6.09
C LEU A 508 4.76 -14.33 4.75
N ILE A 509 6.04 -14.56 4.41
CA ILE A 509 6.71 -14.00 3.23
C ILE A 509 7.53 -15.07 2.50
N TYR A 510 8.46 -15.73 3.19
CA TYR A 510 9.57 -16.39 2.51
C TYR A 510 9.22 -17.71 1.82
N ASP A 511 8.21 -18.46 2.29
CA ASP A 511 7.74 -19.67 1.60
C ASP A 511 7.16 -19.35 0.22
N LYS A 512 6.44 -18.23 0.10
CA LYS A 512 5.99 -17.71 -1.20
C LYS A 512 7.16 -17.16 -2.02
N LEU A 513 8.10 -16.45 -1.40
CA LEU A 513 9.29 -15.93 -2.09
C LEU A 513 10.11 -17.07 -2.69
N ILE A 514 10.35 -18.15 -1.95
CA ILE A 514 11.02 -19.38 -2.42
C ILE A 514 10.25 -19.99 -3.60
N THR A 515 8.92 -20.13 -3.48
CA THR A 515 8.08 -20.66 -4.55
C THR A 515 8.20 -19.83 -5.85
N TYR A 516 8.18 -18.49 -5.75
CA TYR A 516 8.40 -17.62 -6.90
C TYR A 516 9.85 -17.65 -7.41
N ALA A 517 10.84 -17.77 -6.51
CA ALA A 517 12.26 -17.88 -6.82
C ALA A 517 12.58 -19.13 -7.65
N GLU A 518 12.10 -20.30 -7.24
CA GLU A 518 12.25 -21.55 -7.99
C GLU A 518 11.54 -21.48 -9.35
N ASN A 519 10.32 -20.94 -9.40
CA ASN A 519 9.56 -20.80 -10.64
C ASN A 519 10.20 -19.83 -11.63
N LEU A 520 10.63 -18.64 -11.18
CA LEU A 520 11.30 -17.65 -12.04
C LEU A 520 12.68 -18.12 -12.46
N TRP A 521 13.43 -18.81 -11.59
CA TRP A 521 14.69 -19.44 -11.97
C TRP A 521 14.48 -20.50 -13.05
N LYS A 522 13.46 -21.35 -12.91
CA LYS A 522 13.10 -22.34 -13.92
C LYS A 522 12.61 -21.71 -15.22
N GLU A 523 11.79 -20.65 -15.17
CA GLU A 523 11.32 -19.95 -16.39
C GLU A 523 12.47 -19.26 -17.12
N ALA A 524 13.36 -18.57 -16.39
CA ALA A 524 14.51 -17.86 -16.94
C ALA A 524 15.55 -18.77 -17.59
N ASN A 525 15.55 -20.07 -17.23
CA ASN A 525 16.39 -21.10 -17.86
C ASN A 525 15.60 -22.03 -18.80
N LYS A 526 14.26 -22.00 -18.82
CA LYS A 526 13.38 -22.96 -19.53
C LYS A 526 13.77 -23.25 -20.97
N ILE A 527 14.12 -22.22 -21.76
CA ILE A 527 14.53 -22.39 -23.16
C ILE A 527 15.87 -23.13 -23.27
N SER A 528 16.81 -22.82 -22.38
CA SER A 528 18.10 -23.51 -22.27
C SER A 528 17.95 -24.93 -21.71
N ASP A 529 16.99 -25.15 -20.81
CA ASP A 529 16.73 -26.43 -20.15
C ASP A 529 15.92 -27.40 -21.04
N GLU A 530 15.08 -26.87 -21.96
CA GLU A 530 14.39 -27.64 -23.00
C GLU A 530 15.26 -27.89 -24.25
N GLY A 531 16.50 -27.36 -24.29
CA GLY A 531 17.50 -27.67 -25.31
C GLY A 531 17.33 -26.95 -26.66
N TYR A 532 16.52 -25.89 -26.73
CA TYR A 532 16.34 -25.11 -27.95
C TYR A 532 17.34 -23.96 -28.02
N ASP A 533 18.12 -23.91 -29.11
CA ASP A 533 18.99 -22.78 -29.41
C ASP A 533 18.21 -21.68 -30.16
N VAL A 534 18.19 -20.46 -29.61
CA VAL A 534 17.28 -19.38 -30.03
C VAL A 534 18.06 -18.17 -30.53
N TRP A 535 17.82 -17.82 -31.79
CA TRP A 535 18.55 -16.78 -32.51
C TRP A 535 17.63 -15.60 -32.85
N ALA A 536 18.07 -14.38 -32.55
CA ALA A 536 17.40 -13.13 -32.92
C ALA A 536 18.21 -12.41 -34.01
N CYS A 537 17.53 -11.96 -35.07
CA CYS A 537 18.15 -11.53 -36.32
C CYS A 537 17.77 -10.08 -36.67
N ASN A 538 18.66 -9.37 -37.37
CA ASN A 538 18.39 -8.04 -37.94
C ASN A 538 18.60 -8.09 -39.46
N PHE A 539 17.71 -7.46 -40.22
CA PHE A 539 17.86 -7.26 -41.67
C PHE A 539 18.80 -6.09 -41.99
N ARG A 540 19.20 -5.95 -43.27
CA ARG A 540 19.91 -4.76 -43.77
C ARG A 540 19.09 -3.47 -43.55
N GLY A 541 19.77 -2.33 -43.45
CA GLY A 541 19.14 -1.04 -43.15
C GLY A 541 18.81 -0.79 -41.67
N THR A 542 19.17 -1.70 -40.77
CA THR A 542 19.05 -1.50 -39.32
C THR A 542 20.32 -0.86 -38.76
N ARG A 543 20.25 -0.26 -37.56
CA ARG A 543 21.43 0.33 -36.87
C ARG A 543 22.56 -0.66 -36.56
N TYR A 544 22.33 -1.95 -36.78
CA TYR A 544 23.27 -3.04 -36.53
C TYR A 544 23.85 -3.64 -37.83
N SER A 545 23.35 -3.24 -39.01
CA SER A 545 23.88 -3.65 -40.30
C SER A 545 24.93 -2.69 -40.83
N TYR A 546 26.01 -3.22 -41.39
CA TYR A 546 27.06 -2.46 -42.06
C TYR A 546 27.26 -3.01 -43.48
N HIS A 547 27.52 -2.14 -44.45
CA HIS A 547 27.92 -2.54 -45.79
C HIS A 547 29.46 -2.51 -45.88
N SER A 548 30.07 -3.44 -46.61
CA SER A 548 31.54 -3.52 -46.73
C SER A 548 32.15 -2.35 -47.50
N GLU A 549 31.37 -1.70 -48.37
CA GLU A 549 31.85 -0.68 -49.31
C GLU A 549 31.21 0.71 -49.16
N TYR A 550 30.06 0.81 -48.48
CA TYR A 550 29.28 2.05 -48.42
C TYR A 550 28.96 2.41 -46.95
N SER A 551 29.13 3.68 -46.57
CA SER A 551 28.71 4.15 -45.25
C SER A 551 27.21 4.46 -45.23
N ILE A 552 26.61 4.49 -44.04
CA ILE A 552 25.18 4.76 -43.85
C ILE A 552 24.72 6.14 -44.38
N ASP A 553 25.66 7.07 -44.58
CA ASP A 553 25.42 8.40 -45.15
C ASP A 553 25.44 8.44 -46.69
N MET A 554 25.68 7.30 -47.36
CA MET A 554 25.70 7.19 -48.83
C MET A 554 24.37 6.63 -49.35
N ASP A 555 23.82 7.22 -50.42
CA ASP A 555 22.57 6.75 -51.05
C ASP A 555 22.65 5.26 -51.45
N GLN A 556 23.83 4.78 -51.86
CA GLN A 556 24.09 3.39 -52.24
C GLN A 556 23.93 2.39 -51.08
N TYR A 557 24.06 2.83 -49.82
CA TYR A 557 23.77 1.97 -48.66
C TYR A 557 22.27 1.66 -48.55
N TRP A 558 21.41 2.56 -49.06
CA TRP A 558 19.95 2.47 -49.01
C TRP A 558 19.31 1.92 -50.29
N ASP A 559 20.10 1.55 -51.31
CA ASP A 559 19.61 0.99 -52.58
C ASP A 559 19.27 -0.51 -52.44
N PHE A 560 18.24 -0.80 -51.66
CA PHE A 560 17.66 -2.14 -51.50
C PHE A 560 16.14 -2.04 -51.29
N CYS A 561 15.44 -3.15 -51.53
CA CYS A 561 13.99 -3.25 -51.37
C CYS A 561 13.58 -4.53 -50.64
N LEU A 562 12.27 -4.78 -50.55
CA LEU A 562 11.72 -6.00 -49.95
C LEU A 562 12.27 -7.28 -50.59
N ASP A 563 12.48 -7.28 -51.92
CA ASP A 563 13.03 -8.42 -52.65
C ASP A 563 14.45 -8.79 -52.16
N ASP A 564 15.23 -7.84 -51.65
CA ASP A 564 16.59 -8.11 -51.14
C ASP A 564 16.59 -8.84 -49.79
N TYR A 565 15.61 -8.56 -48.92
CA TYR A 565 15.41 -9.33 -47.69
C TYR A 565 15.08 -10.81 -47.99
N ILE A 566 14.37 -11.03 -49.09
CA ILE A 566 13.81 -12.32 -49.55
C ILE A 566 14.88 -13.16 -50.26
N PHE A 567 15.61 -12.56 -51.20
CA PHE A 567 16.57 -13.28 -52.03
C PHE A 567 17.95 -13.43 -51.41
N TYR A 568 18.31 -12.60 -50.42
CA TYR A 568 19.66 -12.58 -49.83
C TYR A 568 19.68 -12.68 -48.30
N ASP A 569 19.02 -11.77 -47.58
CA ASP A 569 19.24 -11.66 -46.12
C ASP A 569 18.73 -12.88 -45.36
N LEU A 570 17.44 -13.25 -45.53
CA LEU A 570 16.89 -14.38 -44.79
C LEU A 570 17.53 -15.73 -45.19
N PRO A 571 17.79 -16.02 -46.48
CA PRO A 571 18.61 -17.16 -46.87
C PRO A 571 19.96 -17.24 -46.14
N ALA A 572 20.71 -16.12 -46.10
CA ALA A 572 22.01 -16.06 -45.43
C ALA A 572 21.90 -16.25 -43.90
N ILE A 573 20.85 -15.70 -43.27
CA ILE A 573 20.54 -15.91 -41.85
C ILE A 573 20.25 -17.38 -41.57
N ILE A 574 19.36 -18.01 -42.34
CA ILE A 574 19.01 -19.43 -42.18
C ILE A 574 20.25 -20.31 -42.31
N ASP A 575 21.02 -20.13 -43.38
CA ASP A 575 22.21 -20.95 -43.62
C ASP A 575 23.33 -20.69 -42.59
N HIS A 576 23.45 -19.47 -42.05
CA HIS A 576 24.37 -19.21 -40.94
C HIS A 576 23.94 -19.97 -39.67
N VAL A 577 22.67 -19.87 -39.26
CA VAL A 577 22.16 -20.56 -38.07
C VAL A 577 22.29 -22.08 -38.21
N LEU A 578 21.91 -22.65 -39.36
CA LEU A 578 22.03 -24.09 -39.59
C LEU A 578 23.51 -24.55 -39.62
N ASN A 579 24.42 -23.78 -40.20
CA ASN A 579 25.85 -24.10 -40.20
C ASN A 579 26.50 -23.98 -38.81
N VAL A 580 26.14 -22.99 -38.00
CA VAL A 580 26.70 -22.81 -36.65
C VAL A 580 26.17 -23.86 -35.68
N THR A 581 24.88 -24.18 -35.76
CA THR A 581 24.22 -25.11 -34.84
C THR A 581 24.34 -26.58 -35.24
N GLY A 582 24.62 -26.86 -36.52
CA GLY A 582 24.67 -28.21 -37.08
C GLY A 582 23.30 -28.87 -37.30
N TYR A 583 22.20 -28.17 -37.00
CA TYR A 583 20.85 -28.67 -37.30
C TYR A 583 20.52 -28.55 -38.79
N SER A 584 19.65 -29.43 -39.28
CA SER A 584 19.18 -29.44 -40.67
C SER A 584 17.92 -28.59 -40.90
N LYS A 585 17.24 -28.16 -39.84
CA LYS A 585 16.00 -27.39 -39.85
C LYS A 585 15.95 -26.44 -38.65
N LEU A 586 15.16 -25.37 -38.78
CA LEU A 586 14.87 -24.42 -37.69
C LEU A 586 13.40 -23.99 -37.73
N PHE A 587 12.93 -23.33 -36.66
CA PHE A 587 11.62 -22.69 -36.64
C PHE A 587 11.78 -21.20 -36.90
N LEU A 588 11.03 -20.65 -37.87
CA LEU A 588 10.92 -19.20 -38.07
C LEU A 588 9.67 -18.68 -37.37
N ILE A 589 9.85 -17.63 -36.58
CA ILE A 589 8.77 -16.89 -35.90
C ILE A 589 8.91 -15.43 -36.32
N GLY A 590 7.80 -14.83 -36.76
CA GLY A 590 7.79 -13.48 -37.31
C GLY A 590 6.52 -12.71 -37.00
N HIS A 591 6.65 -11.39 -36.89
CA HIS A 591 5.54 -10.43 -36.75
C HIS A 591 5.66 -9.36 -37.83
N SER A 592 4.53 -8.86 -38.33
CA SER A 592 4.48 -7.80 -39.36
C SER A 592 5.39 -8.13 -40.57
N LEU A 593 6.29 -7.24 -40.97
CA LEU A 593 7.31 -7.50 -42.01
C LEU A 593 8.16 -8.75 -41.73
N GLY A 594 8.49 -9.02 -40.47
CA GLY A 594 9.21 -10.21 -40.04
C GLY A 594 8.39 -11.49 -40.19
N ALA A 595 7.05 -11.41 -40.25
CA ALA A 595 6.24 -12.46 -40.82
C ALA A 595 6.35 -12.42 -42.35
N THR A 596 6.13 -11.27 -43.00
CA THR A 596 6.09 -11.14 -44.47
C THR A 596 7.32 -11.69 -45.24
N VAL A 597 8.53 -11.64 -44.68
CA VAL A 597 9.77 -12.07 -45.38
C VAL A 597 10.00 -13.61 -45.43
N PRO A 598 9.86 -14.40 -44.33
CA PRO A 598 9.97 -15.86 -44.30
C PRO A 598 9.27 -16.66 -45.39
N ILE A 599 8.04 -17.09 -45.18
CA ILE A 599 6.94 -16.55 -45.97
C ILE A 599 7.31 -16.28 -47.46
N LEU A 600 7.71 -15.06 -47.86
CA LEU A 600 8.06 -14.74 -49.27
C LEU A 600 9.28 -15.49 -49.80
N THR A 601 10.29 -15.66 -48.96
CA THR A 601 11.51 -16.42 -49.26
C THR A 601 11.16 -17.84 -49.66
N LEU A 602 10.24 -18.50 -48.95
CA LEU A 602 9.86 -19.89 -49.23
C LEU A 602 9.09 -20.05 -50.54
N SER A 603 8.27 -19.07 -50.90
CA SER A 603 7.57 -19.06 -52.20
C SER A 603 8.52 -18.77 -53.36
N ALA A 604 9.58 -17.97 -53.14
CA ALA A 604 10.51 -17.55 -54.18
C ALA A 604 11.73 -18.47 -54.34
N LYS A 605 12.09 -19.17 -53.26
CA LYS A 605 13.27 -20.02 -53.09
C LYS A 605 12.81 -21.37 -52.52
N SER A 606 12.16 -22.16 -53.37
CA SER A 606 11.53 -23.43 -52.99
C SER A 606 12.46 -24.43 -52.29
N GLU A 607 13.78 -24.31 -52.50
CA GLU A 607 14.82 -25.07 -51.82
C GLU A 607 14.92 -24.80 -50.29
N TYR A 608 14.30 -23.73 -49.78
CA TYR A 608 14.18 -23.46 -48.35
C TYR A 608 12.87 -23.97 -47.73
N ASN A 609 11.91 -24.50 -48.51
CA ASN A 609 10.69 -25.10 -47.96
C ASN A 609 11.01 -26.24 -46.97
N ASP A 610 12.01 -27.07 -47.26
CA ASP A 610 12.43 -28.14 -46.34
C ASP A 610 13.02 -27.61 -45.01
N LYS A 611 13.33 -26.31 -44.94
CA LYS A 611 13.98 -25.62 -43.81
C LYS A 611 13.07 -24.68 -43.00
N ALA A 612 11.97 -24.10 -43.54
CA ALA A 612 11.11 -23.13 -42.83
C ALA A 612 9.68 -22.91 -43.43
N VAL A 613 8.84 -22.03 -42.81
CA VAL A 613 7.34 -21.98 -42.98
C VAL A 613 6.67 -20.57 -43.25
N GLU A 614 5.36 -20.53 -43.59
CA GLU A 614 4.64 -19.77 -44.68
C GLU A 614 3.59 -18.63 -44.34
N HIS A 615 2.65 -18.22 -45.26
CA HIS A 615 2.56 -17.00 -46.12
C HIS A 615 1.24 -16.69 -46.92
N SER A 616 0.88 -15.41 -47.16
CA SER A 616 0.47 -14.92 -48.52
C SER A 616 0.65 -13.38 -48.66
N LYS A 617 0.38 -12.64 -49.77
CA LYS A 617 0.36 -12.90 -51.23
C LYS A 617 0.73 -11.58 -51.95
N ILE A 618 1.91 -11.48 -52.56
CA ILE A 618 2.56 -10.20 -52.91
C ILE A 618 3.05 -10.21 -54.39
N LYS A 619 3.45 -9.05 -54.92
CA LYS A 619 4.18 -8.90 -56.21
C LYS A 619 5.61 -8.48 -55.92
N GLN A 620 6.55 -8.84 -56.81
CA GLN A 620 7.91 -8.30 -56.76
C GLN A 620 7.89 -6.77 -56.93
N PHE A 621 8.98 -6.07 -56.56
CA PHE A 621 8.97 -4.61 -56.53
C PHE A 621 8.79 -3.99 -57.93
N ASP A 622 7.87 -3.04 -58.08
CA ASP A 622 7.65 -2.37 -59.38
C ASP A 622 8.69 -1.25 -59.59
N TYR A 623 9.67 -1.48 -60.45
CA TYR A 623 10.69 -0.50 -60.83
C TYR A 623 10.23 0.46 -61.95
N GLY A 624 8.97 0.38 -62.37
CA GLY A 624 8.41 1.03 -63.54
C GLY A 624 8.65 0.24 -64.84
N SER A 625 7.73 0.37 -65.79
CA SER A 625 7.62 -0.49 -66.99
C SER A 625 8.94 -0.75 -67.75
N VAL A 626 9.83 0.25 -67.86
CA VAL A 626 11.13 0.10 -68.54
C VAL A 626 12.08 -0.80 -67.73
N LYS A 627 12.29 -0.49 -66.45
CA LYS A 627 13.16 -1.29 -65.57
C LYS A 627 12.58 -2.67 -65.24
N ASN A 628 11.25 -2.82 -65.25
CA ASN A 628 10.60 -4.13 -65.13
C ASN A 628 10.90 -5.02 -66.35
N LEU A 629 10.94 -4.47 -67.58
CA LEU A 629 11.32 -5.23 -68.77
C LEU A 629 12.80 -5.64 -68.72
N GLU A 630 13.67 -4.79 -68.15
CA GLU A 630 15.09 -5.12 -67.91
C GLU A 630 15.25 -6.21 -66.83
N LYS A 631 14.56 -6.11 -65.68
CA LYS A 631 14.75 -6.98 -64.51
C LYS A 631 13.89 -8.24 -64.48
N TYR A 632 12.66 -8.18 -64.99
CA TYR A 632 11.67 -9.27 -64.94
C TYR A 632 11.22 -9.76 -66.33
N HIS A 633 11.63 -9.07 -67.40
CA HIS A 633 11.20 -9.33 -68.79
C HIS A 633 9.69 -9.16 -69.02
N THR A 634 9.01 -8.46 -68.11
CA THR A 634 7.58 -8.11 -68.16
C THR A 634 7.39 -6.64 -67.82
N SER A 635 6.37 -5.97 -68.36
CA SER A 635 6.13 -4.54 -68.07
C SER A 635 5.59 -4.28 -66.65
N SER A 636 5.05 -5.31 -65.99
CA SER A 636 4.63 -5.30 -64.58
C SER A 636 5.37 -6.40 -63.82
N PRO A 637 5.66 -6.24 -62.52
CA PRO A 637 6.34 -7.26 -61.74
C PRO A 637 5.52 -8.56 -61.63
N PRO A 638 6.18 -9.74 -61.57
CA PRO A 638 5.52 -11.03 -61.39
C PRO A 638 4.94 -11.20 -59.98
N GLU A 639 3.94 -12.08 -59.86
CA GLU A 639 3.34 -12.48 -58.59
C GLU A 639 4.10 -13.66 -57.97
N TYR A 640 4.27 -13.65 -56.64
CA TYR A 640 4.83 -14.80 -55.91
C TYR A 640 3.84 -15.99 -55.94
N ASN A 641 4.33 -17.17 -56.33
CA ASN A 641 3.51 -18.36 -56.54
C ASN A 641 3.38 -19.21 -55.27
N LEU A 642 2.33 -18.95 -54.50
CA LEU A 642 2.11 -19.61 -53.21
C LEU A 642 1.78 -21.11 -53.30
N ASN A 643 1.43 -21.63 -54.47
CA ASN A 643 1.21 -23.07 -54.62
C ASN A 643 2.53 -23.89 -54.47
N GLN A 644 3.69 -23.22 -54.42
CA GLN A 644 5.01 -23.84 -54.25
C GLN A 644 5.39 -24.06 -52.78
N LEU A 645 4.50 -23.75 -51.85
CA LEU A 645 4.76 -23.79 -50.42
C LEU A 645 4.35 -25.14 -49.82
N THR A 646 5.31 -25.87 -49.25
CA THR A 646 5.10 -27.26 -48.80
C THR A 646 5.18 -27.47 -47.29
N THR A 647 5.54 -26.44 -46.52
CA THR A 647 5.78 -26.54 -45.07
C THR A 647 4.50 -26.24 -44.25
N PRO A 648 4.33 -26.72 -42.99
CA PRO A 648 3.05 -26.66 -42.23
C PRO A 648 2.87 -25.46 -41.26
N ILE A 649 1.71 -24.77 -41.31
CA ILE A 649 1.67 -23.30 -41.06
C ILE A 649 0.63 -22.86 -40.04
N VAL A 650 0.94 -21.83 -39.25
CA VAL A 650 -0.01 -21.21 -38.32
C VAL A 650 -0.02 -19.69 -38.48
N ILE A 651 -1.21 -19.10 -38.56
CA ILE A 651 -1.42 -17.64 -38.64
C ILE A 651 -2.18 -17.15 -37.41
N PHE A 652 -1.76 -16.01 -36.88
CA PHE A 652 -2.48 -15.25 -35.85
C PHE A 652 -2.86 -13.86 -36.41
N HIS A 653 -4.06 -13.37 -36.09
CA HIS A 653 -4.49 -12.00 -36.48
C HIS A 653 -5.43 -11.35 -35.46
N ALA A 654 -5.41 -10.02 -35.35
CA ALA A 654 -6.19 -9.30 -34.33
C ALA A 654 -7.47 -8.69 -34.92
N PRO A 655 -8.55 -8.53 -34.13
CA PRO A 655 -9.84 -8.04 -34.65
C PRO A 655 -9.81 -6.61 -35.22
N ASN A 656 -9.00 -5.71 -34.66
CA ASN A 656 -8.87 -4.31 -35.11
C ASN A 656 -7.47 -4.03 -35.69
N ASP A 657 -6.81 -5.04 -36.27
CA ASP A 657 -5.58 -4.82 -37.02
C ASP A 657 -5.89 -4.02 -38.30
N CYS A 658 -5.35 -2.80 -38.39
CA CYS A 658 -5.49 -1.90 -39.54
C CYS A 658 -4.37 -2.03 -40.59
N VAL A 659 -3.34 -2.84 -40.32
CA VAL A 659 -2.20 -3.12 -41.20
C VAL A 659 -2.36 -4.48 -41.88
N SER A 660 -2.83 -5.49 -41.12
CA SER A 660 -3.15 -6.84 -41.57
C SER A 660 -4.61 -7.15 -41.28
N THR A 661 -5.53 -6.57 -42.07
CA THR A 661 -6.96 -6.62 -41.72
C THR A 661 -7.51 -8.06 -41.63
N PRO A 662 -8.50 -8.36 -40.79
CA PRO A 662 -9.11 -9.69 -40.71
C PRO A 662 -9.64 -10.22 -42.04
N LEU A 663 -10.04 -9.33 -42.96
CA LEU A 663 -10.45 -9.68 -44.31
C LEU A 663 -9.25 -10.11 -45.16
N ASP A 664 -8.16 -9.33 -45.16
CA ASP A 664 -6.94 -9.67 -45.89
C ASP A 664 -6.34 -10.97 -45.38
N VAL A 665 -6.25 -11.16 -44.05
CA VAL A 665 -5.79 -12.41 -43.44
C VAL A 665 -6.71 -13.59 -43.77
N THR A 666 -8.02 -13.36 -43.93
CA THR A 666 -8.94 -14.42 -44.36
C THR A 666 -8.75 -14.79 -45.82
N ILE A 667 -8.61 -13.82 -46.72
CA ILE A 667 -8.26 -14.03 -48.13
C ILE A 667 -6.91 -14.76 -48.27
N LEU A 668 -5.96 -14.39 -47.42
CA LEU A 668 -4.65 -15.01 -47.23
C LEU A 668 -4.81 -16.48 -46.86
N SER A 669 -5.53 -16.80 -45.79
CA SER A 669 -5.71 -18.17 -45.30
C SER A 669 -6.35 -19.15 -46.30
N GLN A 670 -7.01 -18.65 -47.34
CA GLN A 670 -7.61 -19.46 -48.42
C GLN A 670 -6.65 -19.78 -49.57
N LYS A 671 -5.51 -19.08 -49.65
CA LYS A 671 -4.51 -19.21 -50.73
C LYS A 671 -3.31 -20.05 -50.32
N ILE A 672 -3.30 -20.48 -49.06
CA ILE A 672 -2.31 -21.35 -48.45
C ILE A 672 -2.71 -22.81 -48.66
N PRO A 673 -1.85 -23.65 -49.26
CA PRO A 673 -2.13 -25.08 -49.38
C PRO A 673 -1.97 -25.86 -48.07
N ASN A 674 -1.11 -25.42 -47.12
CA ASN A 674 -0.66 -26.21 -45.97
C ASN A 674 -0.96 -25.59 -44.58
N LEU A 675 -2.05 -24.81 -44.46
CA LEU A 675 -2.43 -24.13 -43.23
C LEU A 675 -2.91 -25.14 -42.17
N ILE A 676 -2.16 -25.28 -41.08
CA ILE A 676 -2.61 -26.04 -39.90
C ILE A 676 -3.71 -25.27 -39.18
N LYS A 677 -3.50 -23.96 -38.91
CA LYS A 677 -4.41 -23.18 -38.05
C LYS A 677 -4.41 -21.69 -38.39
N LYS A 678 -5.59 -21.07 -38.28
CA LYS A 678 -5.76 -19.62 -38.18
C LYS A 678 -6.39 -19.30 -36.83
N GLU A 679 -5.76 -18.44 -36.06
CA GLU A 679 -6.20 -18.02 -34.73
C GLU A 679 -6.43 -16.51 -34.67
N VAL A 680 -7.38 -16.11 -33.81
CA VAL A 680 -7.70 -14.71 -33.56
C VAL A 680 -7.10 -14.30 -32.22
N PHE A 681 -6.49 -13.12 -32.14
CA PHE A 681 -6.02 -12.57 -30.87
C PHE A 681 -7.22 -12.46 -29.89
N PRO A 682 -7.15 -13.03 -28.67
CA PRO A 682 -8.35 -13.22 -27.83
C PRO A 682 -9.08 -11.94 -27.41
N GLU A 683 -8.35 -10.82 -27.33
CA GLU A 683 -8.89 -9.51 -26.92
C GLU A 683 -9.62 -8.82 -28.08
N PRO A 684 -10.95 -8.57 -28.00
CA PRO A 684 -11.72 -7.93 -29.06
C PRO A 684 -11.26 -6.52 -29.46
N THR A 685 -10.49 -5.84 -28.59
CA THR A 685 -9.93 -4.52 -28.88
C THR A 685 -8.56 -4.56 -29.59
N ALA A 686 -7.90 -5.71 -29.68
CA ALA A 686 -6.51 -5.82 -30.14
C ALA A 686 -6.27 -5.35 -31.58
N SER A 687 -5.11 -4.74 -31.77
CA SER A 687 -4.58 -4.08 -32.97
C SER A 687 -3.26 -4.70 -33.41
N HIS A 688 -2.62 -4.14 -34.45
CA HIS A 688 -1.41 -4.69 -35.07
C HIS A 688 -0.22 -4.93 -34.10
N ASN A 689 -0.04 -4.01 -33.14
CA ASN A 689 1.12 -4.04 -32.24
C ASN A 689 0.90 -4.90 -30.99
N ASP A 690 -0.35 -5.27 -30.70
CA ASP A 690 -0.71 -6.02 -29.49
C ASP A 690 -0.12 -7.44 -29.47
N PHE A 691 0.24 -7.98 -30.64
CA PHE A 691 1.04 -9.20 -30.76
C PHE A 691 2.39 -9.16 -30.05
N ILE A 692 2.98 -7.97 -29.90
CA ILE A 692 4.29 -7.76 -29.28
C ILE A 692 4.18 -7.00 -27.95
N TRP A 693 3.20 -6.09 -27.82
CA TRP A 693 3.11 -5.16 -26.69
C TRP A 693 1.98 -5.45 -25.69
N ALA A 694 1.00 -6.29 -26.00
CA ALA A 694 -0.07 -6.58 -25.06
C ALA A 694 0.40 -7.49 -23.92
N ILE A 695 -0.10 -7.25 -22.71
CA ILE A 695 0.16 -8.08 -21.52
C ILE A 695 -0.28 -9.54 -21.75
N SER A 696 -1.30 -9.75 -22.59
CA SER A 696 -1.82 -11.05 -23.01
C SER A 696 -1.12 -11.66 -24.23
N ALA A 697 -0.11 -11.01 -24.83
CA ALA A 697 0.70 -11.61 -25.90
C ALA A 697 1.44 -12.87 -25.42
N LYS A 698 1.77 -12.93 -24.12
CA LYS A 698 2.30 -14.14 -23.46
C LYS A 698 1.31 -15.31 -23.53
N ASP A 699 0.01 -15.04 -23.49
CA ASP A 699 -1.05 -16.05 -23.53
C ASP A 699 -1.20 -16.58 -24.96
N LEU A 700 -0.87 -15.78 -25.98
CA LEU A 700 -0.74 -16.20 -27.37
C LEU A 700 0.48 -17.12 -27.58
N ILE A 701 1.64 -16.78 -27.01
CA ILE A 701 2.83 -17.64 -27.00
C ILE A 701 2.53 -18.95 -26.25
N THR A 702 1.77 -18.86 -25.17
CA THR A 702 1.29 -20.02 -24.41
C THR A 702 0.29 -20.83 -25.25
N ALA A 703 -0.56 -20.22 -26.06
CA ALA A 703 -1.45 -20.92 -27.00
C ALA A 703 -0.69 -21.56 -28.19
N VAL A 704 0.45 -21.01 -28.61
CA VAL A 704 1.39 -21.67 -29.54
C VAL A 704 2.00 -22.92 -28.90
N GLN A 705 2.48 -22.81 -27.64
CA GLN A 705 3.02 -23.94 -26.88
C GLN A 705 1.96 -25.00 -26.53
N LEU A 706 0.71 -24.58 -26.26
CA LEU A 706 -0.41 -25.42 -25.89
C LEU A 706 -1.28 -25.85 -27.09
N GLY A 707 -0.84 -25.63 -28.32
CA GLY A 707 -1.55 -26.00 -29.55
C GLY A 707 -1.86 -27.50 -29.73
N PHE A 708 -1.52 -28.34 -28.75
CA PHE A 708 -1.83 -29.76 -28.68
C PHE A 708 -2.93 -30.17 -27.69
N ILE A 709 -3.36 -29.35 -26.71
CA ILE A 709 -4.46 -29.71 -25.76
C ILE A 709 -5.39 -28.50 -25.46
N GLU A 710 -6.67 -28.83 -25.22
CA GLU A 710 -7.87 -27.99 -25.28
C GLU A 710 -8.04 -26.82 -24.27
N ASN A 711 -8.97 -25.91 -24.67
CA ASN A 711 -9.86 -25.07 -23.84
C ASN A 711 -9.29 -23.89 -23.01
N LEU A 712 -9.55 -22.68 -23.49
CA LEU A 712 -9.72 -21.47 -22.66
C LEU A 712 -11.01 -20.71 -23.09
N PRO A 713 -11.84 -20.22 -22.15
CA PRO A 713 -13.17 -19.68 -22.47
C PRO A 713 -13.17 -18.18 -22.81
N LEU A 714 -14.06 -17.80 -23.74
CA LEU A 714 -14.41 -16.41 -24.03
C LEU A 714 -15.50 -15.89 -23.07
N ARG A 715 -15.53 -14.56 -22.92
CA ARG A 715 -16.46 -13.70 -22.14
C ARG A 715 -17.89 -14.29 -21.99
N SER A 716 -18.36 -14.45 -20.75
CA SER A 716 -19.59 -15.21 -20.46
C SER A 716 -20.87 -14.36 -20.41
N ARG A 717 -22.00 -15.08 -20.53
CA ARG A 717 -23.39 -14.60 -20.42
C ARG A 717 -23.78 -14.12 -19.01
N GLU A 718 -22.89 -14.24 -18.04
CA GLU A 718 -23.20 -14.08 -16.61
C GLU A 718 -23.22 -12.61 -16.17
N ASP A 719 -22.43 -11.75 -16.83
CA ASP A 719 -22.35 -10.31 -16.51
C ASP A 719 -23.68 -9.57 -16.72
N GLU A 720 -24.45 -9.92 -17.76
CA GLU A 720 -25.78 -9.33 -18.00
C GLU A 720 -26.81 -9.77 -16.96
N GLU A 721 -26.75 -11.02 -16.50
CA GLU A 721 -27.70 -11.55 -15.51
C GLU A 721 -27.45 -10.93 -14.13
N LEU A 722 -26.18 -10.74 -13.74
CA LEU A 722 -25.83 -10.10 -12.47
C LEU A 722 -26.30 -8.63 -12.39
N PHE A 723 -26.26 -7.89 -13.51
CA PHE A 723 -26.78 -6.53 -13.56
C PHE A 723 -28.31 -6.47 -13.42
N LYS A 724 -29.05 -7.42 -14.02
CA LYS A 724 -30.51 -7.56 -13.84
C LYS A 724 -30.84 -7.90 -12.39
N GLU A 725 -30.10 -8.85 -11.81
CA GLU A 725 -30.27 -9.32 -10.44
C GLU A 725 -30.15 -8.18 -9.41
N ALA A 726 -29.14 -7.33 -9.56
CA ALA A 726 -28.87 -6.21 -8.65
C ALA A 726 -29.89 -5.05 -8.72
N MET A 727 -30.87 -5.08 -9.63
CA MET A 727 -31.85 -4.01 -9.83
C MET A 727 -33.24 -4.34 -9.24
N LEU A 728 -33.39 -5.51 -8.62
CA LEU A 728 -34.64 -6.03 -8.07
C LEU A 728 -34.92 -5.47 -6.67
N GLU A 729 -36.18 -5.12 -6.37
CA GLU A 729 -36.59 -4.82 -4.99
C GLU A 729 -36.55 -6.11 -4.14
N THR A 730 -36.39 -6.02 -2.80
CA THR A 730 -36.13 -7.22 -1.96
C THR A 730 -37.10 -8.38 -2.16
N THR A 731 -38.41 -8.13 -2.33
CA THR A 731 -39.38 -9.21 -2.59
C THR A 731 -39.34 -9.77 -4.02
N GLU A 732 -38.87 -8.99 -4.99
CA GLU A 732 -38.64 -9.44 -6.37
C GLU A 732 -37.37 -10.30 -6.42
N PHE A 733 -36.33 -9.91 -5.68
CA PHE A 733 -35.10 -10.69 -5.50
C PHE A 733 -35.36 -12.07 -4.87
N ILE A 734 -36.15 -12.12 -3.78
CA ILE A 734 -36.57 -13.41 -3.16
C ILE A 734 -37.31 -14.30 -4.18
N LYS A 735 -38.21 -13.71 -4.99
CA LYS A 735 -38.97 -14.41 -6.03
C LYS A 735 -38.10 -14.85 -7.22
N PHE A 736 -37.11 -14.05 -7.62
CA PHE A 736 -36.12 -14.38 -8.65
C PHE A 736 -35.32 -15.63 -8.25
N TYR A 737 -34.96 -15.75 -6.97
CA TYR A 737 -34.39 -16.97 -6.42
C TYR A 737 -35.39 -18.14 -6.27
N GLY A 738 -36.68 -17.96 -6.59
CA GLY A 738 -37.71 -19.00 -6.58
C GLY A 738 -38.34 -19.28 -5.21
N TYR A 739 -38.32 -18.30 -4.29
CA TYR A 739 -38.96 -18.40 -2.98
C TYR A 739 -40.25 -17.54 -2.92
N PRO A 740 -41.23 -17.91 -2.08
CA PRO A 740 -42.36 -17.01 -1.76
C PRO A 740 -41.85 -15.76 -1.03
N ALA A 741 -42.43 -14.60 -1.31
CA ALA A 741 -42.07 -13.34 -0.67
C ALA A 741 -43.30 -12.49 -0.35
N GLU A 742 -43.40 -12.05 0.91
CA GLU A 742 -44.48 -11.21 1.43
C GLU A 742 -43.94 -9.88 1.98
N ASN A 743 -44.80 -8.84 1.98
CA ASN A 743 -44.54 -7.51 2.51
C ASN A 743 -45.51 -7.23 3.65
N HIS A 744 -44.98 -6.92 4.84
CA HIS A 744 -45.78 -6.60 6.02
C HIS A 744 -45.52 -5.17 6.50
N THR A 745 -46.56 -4.47 6.95
CA THR A 745 -46.45 -3.10 7.47
C THR A 745 -46.60 -3.09 8.98
N VAL A 746 -45.54 -2.69 9.68
CA VAL A 746 -45.50 -2.57 11.14
C VAL A 746 -45.59 -1.11 11.54
N TYR A 747 -46.38 -0.81 12.57
CA TYR A 747 -46.59 0.55 13.08
C TYR A 747 -46.01 0.66 14.48
N THR A 748 -45.10 1.62 14.68
CA THR A 748 -44.57 1.91 16.01
C THR A 748 -45.48 2.87 16.77
N THR A 749 -45.39 2.86 18.10
CA THR A 749 -46.18 3.74 18.98
C THR A 749 -45.81 5.21 18.84
N ASP A 750 -44.55 5.52 18.54
CA ASP A 750 -44.06 6.88 18.30
C ASP A 750 -44.34 7.42 16.87
N GLY A 751 -44.85 6.57 15.97
CA GLY A 751 -45.45 7.00 14.70
C GLY A 751 -44.68 6.63 13.43
N TYR A 752 -43.61 5.83 13.53
CA TYR A 752 -42.96 5.23 12.36
C TYR A 752 -43.83 4.11 11.77
N ILE A 753 -43.59 3.86 10.49
CA ILE A 753 -44.23 2.85 9.65
C ILE A 753 -43.09 2.10 8.97
N LEU A 754 -42.88 0.84 9.35
CA LEU A 754 -41.78 0.00 8.87
C LEU A 754 -42.33 -1.05 7.91
N THR A 755 -41.59 -1.36 6.85
CA THR A 755 -41.89 -2.52 6.00
C THR A 755 -40.98 -3.68 6.43
N MET A 756 -41.57 -4.82 6.76
CA MET A 756 -40.85 -6.09 6.93
C MET A 756 -41.03 -6.94 5.67
N HIS A 757 -39.97 -7.65 5.28
CA HIS A 757 -40.06 -8.70 4.27
C HIS A 757 -40.24 -10.05 4.96
N ARG A 758 -40.78 -11.06 4.27
CA ARG A 758 -40.95 -12.41 4.81
C ARG A 758 -40.76 -13.47 3.72
N ILE A 759 -40.12 -14.58 4.08
CA ILE A 759 -40.05 -15.82 3.30
C ILE A 759 -40.81 -16.92 4.05
N PRO A 760 -42.11 -17.16 3.72
CA PRO A 760 -42.95 -18.10 4.48
C PRO A 760 -42.48 -19.57 4.48
N HIS A 761 -41.78 -20.01 3.43
CA HIS A 761 -41.23 -21.36 3.32
C HIS A 761 -40.13 -21.49 2.25
N GLY A 762 -39.28 -22.51 2.37
CA GLY A 762 -38.32 -22.91 1.33
C GLY A 762 -38.98 -23.52 0.08
N LYS A 763 -38.19 -23.71 -0.99
CA LYS A 763 -38.73 -23.99 -2.35
C LYS A 763 -39.46 -25.32 -2.46
N SER A 764 -38.93 -26.36 -1.81
CA SER A 764 -39.45 -27.73 -1.87
C SER A 764 -40.64 -27.97 -0.92
N ASN A 765 -40.95 -27.00 -0.06
CA ASN A 765 -41.78 -27.21 1.13
C ASN A 765 -43.18 -26.55 1.01
N ILE A 766 -43.70 -26.48 -0.22
CA ILE A 766 -44.94 -25.79 -0.61
C ILE A 766 -46.17 -26.41 0.09
N ASN A 767 -46.25 -27.74 0.10
CA ASN A 767 -47.41 -28.48 0.64
C ASN A 767 -47.31 -28.76 2.16
N GLY A 768 -46.35 -28.14 2.86
CA GLY A 768 -46.21 -28.31 4.31
C GLY A 768 -47.37 -27.66 5.07
N THR A 769 -48.30 -28.48 5.57
CA THR A 769 -49.50 -28.07 6.33
C THR A 769 -49.21 -27.73 7.81
N GLY A 770 -47.98 -27.94 8.27
CA GLY A 770 -47.56 -27.66 9.64
C GLY A 770 -47.26 -26.18 9.90
N LYS A 771 -47.53 -25.74 11.14
CA LYS A 771 -47.20 -24.39 11.64
C LYS A 771 -45.68 -24.23 11.79
N ARG A 772 -45.04 -23.50 10.88
CA ARG A 772 -43.57 -23.30 10.84
C ARG A 772 -43.12 -22.37 11.96
N LYS A 773 -41.98 -22.67 12.62
CA LYS A 773 -41.40 -21.80 13.67
C LYS A 773 -40.93 -20.48 13.03
N PRO A 774 -41.35 -19.30 13.51
CA PRO A 774 -40.85 -18.02 13.00
C PRO A 774 -39.46 -17.71 13.54
N VAL A 775 -38.64 -17.05 12.72
CA VAL A 775 -37.35 -16.44 13.10
C VAL A 775 -37.32 -15.00 12.61
N LEU A 776 -36.75 -14.08 13.39
CA LEU A 776 -36.61 -12.67 13.02
C LEU A 776 -35.14 -12.33 12.81
N LEU A 777 -34.79 -11.89 11.60
CA LEU A 777 -33.45 -11.43 11.23
C LEU A 777 -33.42 -9.89 11.19
N ILE A 778 -32.46 -9.28 11.90
CA ILE A 778 -32.33 -7.81 12.02
C ILE A 778 -30.93 -7.33 11.61
N HIS A 779 -30.91 -6.37 10.69
CA HIS A 779 -29.72 -5.90 9.98
C HIS A 779 -28.87 -4.90 10.80
N GLY A 780 -27.67 -4.59 10.29
CA GLY A 780 -26.74 -3.62 10.87
C GLY A 780 -27.08 -2.14 10.64
N VAL A 781 -26.13 -1.26 10.97
CA VAL A 781 -26.22 0.18 10.66
C VAL A 781 -25.90 0.43 9.19
N LEU A 782 -26.48 1.47 8.59
CA LEU A 782 -26.32 1.84 7.18
C LEU A 782 -26.72 0.78 6.14
N VAL A 783 -27.40 -0.31 6.56
CA VAL A 783 -27.87 -1.37 5.67
C VAL A 783 -29.38 -1.61 5.75
N THR A 784 -29.92 -2.48 4.89
CA THR A 784 -31.29 -2.99 4.96
C THR A 784 -31.33 -4.49 5.26
N SER A 785 -32.52 -5.06 5.39
CA SER A 785 -32.73 -6.51 5.53
C SER A 785 -32.26 -7.36 4.33
N SER A 786 -31.93 -6.75 3.18
CA SER A 786 -31.31 -7.44 2.04
C SER A 786 -29.98 -8.14 2.39
N LEU A 787 -29.29 -7.62 3.42
CA LEU A 787 -28.06 -8.17 4.00
C LEU A 787 -28.09 -9.70 4.21
N PHE A 788 -29.26 -10.26 4.54
CA PHE A 788 -29.46 -11.70 4.75
C PHE A 788 -29.82 -12.49 3.49
N LEU A 789 -29.68 -11.88 2.30
CA LEU A 789 -30.09 -12.39 0.98
C LEU A 789 -29.04 -12.13 -0.13
N ASP A 790 -28.26 -11.04 -0.04
CA ASP A 790 -27.50 -10.51 -1.19
C ASP A 790 -26.37 -11.44 -1.71
N SER A 791 -25.91 -12.41 -0.93
CA SER A 791 -24.97 -13.47 -1.39
C SER A 791 -25.62 -14.48 -2.34
N GLY A 792 -26.94 -14.42 -2.56
CA GLY A 792 -27.70 -15.38 -3.34
C GLY A 792 -27.97 -16.66 -2.54
N LYS A 793 -27.92 -17.84 -3.19
CA LYS A 793 -28.27 -19.13 -2.54
C LYS A 793 -27.60 -19.40 -1.17
N PRO A 794 -26.34 -19.02 -0.89
CA PRO A 794 -25.71 -19.24 0.42
C PRO A 794 -26.26 -18.37 1.56
N SER A 795 -27.09 -17.36 1.28
CA SER A 795 -27.52 -16.38 2.28
C SER A 795 -28.46 -16.96 3.34
N LEU A 796 -28.33 -16.45 4.58
CA LEU A 796 -29.00 -16.98 5.77
C LEU A 796 -30.53 -17.06 5.64
N GLY A 797 -31.15 -16.07 5.00
CA GLY A 797 -32.61 -16.04 4.82
C GLY A 797 -33.13 -17.22 4.01
N PHE A 798 -32.46 -17.56 2.91
CA PHE A 798 -32.81 -18.71 2.08
C PHE A 798 -32.47 -20.04 2.78
N TYR A 799 -31.31 -20.12 3.43
CA TYR A 799 -30.91 -21.30 4.20
C TYR A 799 -31.96 -21.66 5.26
N LEU A 800 -32.42 -20.70 6.08
CA LEU A 800 -33.41 -20.97 7.13
C LEU A 800 -34.78 -21.34 6.56
N ALA A 801 -35.21 -20.74 5.45
CA ALA A 801 -36.45 -21.09 4.77
C ALA A 801 -36.43 -22.55 4.26
N ASP A 802 -35.31 -22.98 3.66
CA ASP A 802 -35.11 -24.36 3.20
C ASP A 802 -34.95 -25.37 4.38
N LYS A 803 -34.53 -24.91 5.56
CA LYS A 803 -34.62 -25.70 6.81
C LYS A 803 -36.03 -25.73 7.43
N GLY A 804 -37.02 -25.09 6.80
CA GLY A 804 -38.43 -25.15 7.20
C GLY A 804 -38.88 -24.10 8.22
N TYR A 805 -38.08 -23.06 8.47
CA TYR A 805 -38.49 -21.92 9.29
C TYR A 805 -39.33 -20.93 8.47
N ASP A 806 -40.16 -20.15 9.17
CA ASP A 806 -40.84 -18.97 8.64
C ASP A 806 -39.94 -17.75 8.88
N VAL A 807 -39.33 -17.19 7.82
CA VAL A 807 -38.23 -16.23 7.96
C VAL A 807 -38.73 -14.80 7.81
N TRP A 808 -38.63 -14.02 8.88
CA TRP A 808 -39.00 -12.62 8.94
C TRP A 808 -37.76 -11.72 8.88
N LEU A 809 -37.81 -10.73 7.99
CA LEU A 809 -36.70 -9.85 7.63
C LEU A 809 -37.08 -8.41 8.01
N GLY A 810 -36.65 -7.98 9.19
CA GLY A 810 -37.07 -6.69 9.75
C GLY A 810 -36.22 -5.51 9.26
N ASN A 811 -36.87 -4.39 8.91
CA ASN A 811 -36.18 -3.13 8.61
C ASN A 811 -36.49 -2.07 9.67
N MET A 812 -35.46 -1.35 10.12
CA MET A 812 -35.57 -0.36 11.18
C MET A 812 -35.84 1.07 10.64
N ARG A 813 -36.23 2.00 11.51
CA ARG A 813 -36.40 3.43 11.16
C ARG A 813 -35.11 4.03 10.59
N GLY A 814 -35.26 4.99 9.68
CA GLY A 814 -34.16 5.59 8.93
C GLY A 814 -33.85 4.88 7.61
N THR A 815 -34.21 3.61 7.46
CA THR A 815 -33.98 2.86 6.22
C THR A 815 -34.91 3.29 5.07
N PHE A 816 -34.58 2.89 3.84
CA PHE A 816 -35.47 3.03 2.68
C PHE A 816 -36.85 2.39 2.86
N TYR A 817 -36.97 1.44 3.78
CA TYR A 817 -38.22 0.72 4.10
C TYR A 817 -39.01 1.37 5.25
N SER A 818 -38.61 2.57 5.71
CA SER A 818 -39.28 3.30 6.82
C SER A 818 -39.95 4.61 6.39
N ARG A 819 -41.12 4.89 6.96
CA ARG A 819 -41.90 6.14 6.81
C ARG A 819 -42.37 6.60 8.20
N HIS A 820 -42.96 7.79 8.31
CA HIS A 820 -43.51 8.30 9.56
C HIS A 820 -44.84 9.03 9.31
N LYS A 821 -45.83 8.84 10.19
CA LYS A 821 -47.21 9.36 10.02
C LYS A 821 -47.27 10.89 9.86
N LYS A 822 -46.35 11.62 10.50
CA LYS A 822 -46.36 13.11 10.57
C LYS A 822 -45.17 13.80 9.89
N TYR A 823 -44.08 13.08 9.61
CA TYR A 823 -42.81 13.70 9.21
C TYR A 823 -42.27 13.03 7.95
N SER A 824 -41.94 13.82 6.93
CA SER A 824 -41.26 13.32 5.73
C SER A 824 -39.77 13.14 6.00
N ARG A 825 -39.08 12.32 5.18
CA ARG A 825 -37.61 12.10 5.27
C ARG A 825 -36.77 13.38 5.11
N LYS A 826 -37.35 14.50 4.66
CA LYS A 826 -36.69 15.82 4.60
C LYS A 826 -36.73 16.57 5.94
N ASN A 827 -37.58 16.18 6.88
CA ASN A 827 -37.76 16.86 8.16
C ASN A 827 -36.75 16.33 9.19
N LYS A 828 -36.05 17.23 9.92
CA LYS A 828 -35.13 16.86 11.01
C LYS A 828 -35.76 15.90 12.03
N LYS A 829 -37.05 16.06 12.34
CA LYS A 829 -37.78 15.21 13.30
C LYS A 829 -37.99 13.76 12.83
N PHE A 830 -37.82 13.47 11.54
CA PHE A 830 -37.76 12.10 11.02
C PHE A 830 -36.42 11.41 11.35
N TRP A 831 -35.38 12.17 11.72
CA TRP A 831 -34.03 11.65 11.99
C TRP A 831 -33.62 11.83 13.47
N ASP A 832 -34.56 12.17 14.36
CA ASP A 832 -34.28 12.47 15.78
C ASP A 832 -34.42 11.22 16.68
N PHE A 833 -33.76 10.13 16.28
CA PHE A 833 -33.72 8.86 17.01
C PHE A 833 -32.28 8.36 17.12
N SER A 834 -31.97 7.62 18.18
CA SER A 834 -30.77 6.79 18.30
C SER A 834 -31.14 5.30 18.17
N TRP A 835 -30.20 4.40 18.44
CA TRP A 835 -30.48 2.97 18.54
C TRP A 835 -31.28 2.57 19.79
N ASP A 836 -31.36 3.41 20.83
CA ASP A 836 -32.28 3.19 21.98
C ASP A 836 -33.74 3.20 21.48
N GLU A 837 -34.14 4.23 20.72
CA GLU A 837 -35.50 4.35 20.19
C GLU A 837 -35.80 3.27 19.15
N ILE A 838 -34.80 2.81 18.39
CA ILE A 838 -34.93 1.64 17.51
C ILE A 838 -35.29 0.39 18.35
N ALA A 839 -34.58 0.15 19.45
CA ALA A 839 -34.84 -0.99 20.32
C ALA A 839 -36.17 -0.88 21.08
N GLN A 840 -36.51 0.30 21.58
CA GLN A 840 -37.73 0.53 22.34
C GLN A 840 -38.99 0.42 21.49
N TYR A 841 -38.96 0.88 20.23
CA TYR A 841 -40.16 1.06 19.40
C TYR A 841 -40.21 0.22 18.12
N ASP A 842 -39.09 0.00 17.43
CA ASP A 842 -39.09 -0.75 16.16
C ASP A 842 -39.06 -2.25 16.46
N ALA A 843 -38.06 -2.70 17.22
CA ALA A 843 -37.83 -4.11 17.46
C ALA A 843 -38.97 -4.75 18.26
N THR A 844 -39.50 -4.05 19.28
CA THR A 844 -40.70 -4.46 20.02
C THR A 844 -41.91 -4.60 19.11
N ALA A 845 -42.22 -3.59 18.29
CA ALA A 845 -43.35 -3.64 17.36
C ALA A 845 -43.21 -4.73 16.29
N MET A 846 -41.99 -5.02 15.81
CA MET A 846 -41.73 -6.13 14.90
C MET A 846 -41.93 -7.49 15.59
N ILE A 847 -41.46 -7.67 16.82
CA ILE A 847 -41.66 -8.90 17.60
C ILE A 847 -43.16 -9.13 17.86
N ASP A 848 -43.87 -8.13 18.38
CA ASP A 848 -45.31 -8.22 18.66
C ASP A 848 -46.12 -8.53 17.39
N TYR A 849 -45.75 -7.94 16.26
CA TYR A 849 -46.37 -8.21 14.96
C TYR A 849 -46.15 -9.67 14.53
N VAL A 850 -44.90 -10.16 14.58
CA VAL A 850 -44.59 -11.56 14.21
C VAL A 850 -45.29 -12.55 15.13
N LEU A 851 -45.26 -12.34 16.45
CA LEU A 851 -45.95 -13.21 17.41
C LEU A 851 -47.46 -13.23 17.18
N LYS A 852 -48.07 -12.08 16.90
CA LYS A 852 -49.50 -11.97 16.59
C LYS A 852 -49.88 -12.67 15.29
N GLU A 853 -49.16 -12.39 14.20
CA GLU A 853 -49.47 -12.89 12.86
C GLU A 853 -49.25 -14.42 12.77
N THR A 854 -48.19 -14.90 13.40
CA THR A 854 -47.86 -16.34 13.42
C THR A 854 -48.58 -17.08 14.54
N GLY A 855 -49.08 -16.38 15.56
CA GLY A 855 -49.69 -16.98 16.76
C GLY A 855 -48.74 -17.86 17.57
N PHE A 856 -47.44 -17.60 17.54
CA PHE A 856 -46.48 -18.16 18.50
C PHE A 856 -46.39 -17.25 19.72
N THR A 857 -45.90 -17.78 20.85
CA THR A 857 -45.65 -17.00 22.07
C THR A 857 -44.18 -16.61 22.23
N LYS A 858 -43.29 -17.15 21.40
CA LYS A 858 -41.82 -16.98 21.43
C LYS A 858 -41.24 -17.09 20.01
N LEU A 859 -40.13 -16.40 19.75
CA LEU A 859 -39.38 -16.52 18.48
C LEU A 859 -37.86 -16.28 18.69
N PRO A 860 -36.97 -16.93 17.91
CA PRO A 860 -35.53 -16.62 17.91
C PRO A 860 -35.22 -15.32 17.16
N TYR A 861 -34.47 -14.43 17.81
CA TYR A 861 -34.03 -13.15 17.26
C TYR A 861 -32.53 -13.23 16.92
N ILE A 862 -32.22 -13.08 15.64
CA ILE A 862 -30.86 -13.19 15.09
C ILE A 862 -30.49 -11.82 14.51
N ALA A 863 -29.34 -11.28 14.88
CA ALA A 863 -28.97 -9.93 14.46
C ALA A 863 -27.48 -9.75 14.16
N HIS A 864 -27.20 -8.75 13.33
CA HIS A 864 -25.86 -8.37 12.90
C HIS A 864 -25.57 -6.91 13.30
N SER A 865 -24.32 -6.62 13.70
CA SER A 865 -23.82 -5.27 13.94
C SER A 865 -24.72 -4.44 14.90
N MET A 866 -25.15 -3.24 14.53
CA MET A 866 -26.09 -2.43 15.33
C MET A 866 -27.40 -3.16 15.67
N GLY A 867 -27.88 -4.07 14.80
CA GLY A 867 -29.05 -4.91 15.11
C GLY A 867 -28.83 -5.73 16.38
N THR A 868 -27.58 -6.07 16.69
CA THR A 868 -27.18 -6.70 17.94
C THR A 868 -27.37 -5.76 19.14
N THR A 869 -26.91 -4.52 19.04
CA THR A 869 -27.10 -3.49 20.08
C THR A 869 -28.58 -3.35 20.42
N VAL A 870 -29.40 -3.34 19.37
CA VAL A 870 -30.86 -3.28 19.44
C VAL A 870 -31.41 -4.50 20.21
N SER A 871 -31.01 -5.74 19.87
CA SER A 871 -31.41 -6.93 20.66
C SER A 871 -30.99 -6.87 22.13
N GLY A 872 -29.78 -6.41 22.44
CA GLY A 872 -29.30 -6.33 23.82
C GLY A 872 -30.14 -5.39 24.69
N PHE A 873 -30.74 -4.35 24.11
CA PHE A 873 -31.68 -3.47 24.79
C PHE A 873 -33.09 -4.07 24.87
N VAL A 874 -33.58 -4.72 23.80
CA VAL A 874 -34.86 -5.46 23.83
C VAL A 874 -34.84 -6.55 24.90
N ALA A 875 -33.69 -7.20 25.12
CA ALA A 875 -33.45 -8.19 26.16
C ALA A 875 -33.71 -7.71 27.60
N LEU A 876 -33.62 -6.39 27.81
CA LEU A 876 -33.83 -5.72 29.10
C LEU A 876 -35.25 -5.18 29.26
N SER A 877 -36.05 -5.22 28.20
CA SER A 877 -37.48 -4.87 28.19
C SER A 877 -38.32 -6.05 28.70
N PRO A 878 -39.46 -5.84 29.40
CA PRO A 878 -40.32 -6.91 29.92
C PRO A 878 -41.09 -7.71 28.83
N VAL A 879 -40.63 -7.71 27.58
CA VAL A 879 -41.21 -8.51 26.47
C VAL A 879 -40.83 -9.96 26.66
N GLY A 880 -41.78 -10.76 27.16
CA GLY A 880 -41.54 -12.15 27.50
C GLY A 880 -41.31 -13.06 26.29
N GLY A 881 -40.18 -13.78 26.27
CA GLY A 881 -40.06 -15.02 25.49
C GLY A 881 -39.22 -14.99 24.22
N LEU A 882 -38.08 -14.30 24.20
CA LEU A 882 -37.13 -14.37 23.10
C LEU A 882 -35.99 -15.38 23.36
N VAL A 883 -35.18 -15.65 22.33
CA VAL A 883 -33.84 -16.25 22.45
C VAL A 883 -32.90 -15.57 21.45
N TYR A 884 -31.66 -15.28 21.85
CA TYR A 884 -30.73 -14.43 21.09
C TYR A 884 -29.54 -15.17 20.48
N ALA A 885 -29.05 -14.63 19.37
CA ALA A 885 -27.65 -14.77 18.95
C ALA A 885 -27.04 -13.40 18.56
N THR A 886 -25.93 -12.99 19.20
CA THR A 886 -25.53 -11.56 19.32
C THR A 886 -24.05 -11.28 19.67
N THR A 887 -23.40 -10.27 19.07
CA THR A 887 -22.01 -9.80 19.31
C THR A 887 -21.88 -8.26 19.28
N LEU A 888 -21.12 -7.60 20.18
CA LEU A 888 -21.16 -6.14 20.37
C LEU A 888 -19.84 -5.45 20.82
N TYR A 889 -19.59 -4.26 20.24
CA TYR A 889 -18.85 -3.07 20.72
C TYR A 889 -17.33 -2.94 20.51
N ARG A 890 -16.88 -2.15 19.51
CA ARG A 890 -16.16 -0.87 19.75
C ARG A 890 -15.97 -0.07 18.45
N VAL A 891 -16.72 1.02 18.27
CA VAL A 891 -16.59 1.94 17.12
C VAL A 891 -16.70 3.38 17.60
N GLY A 892 -15.58 4.13 17.69
CA GLY A 892 -15.65 5.49 18.23
C GLY A 892 -14.32 6.25 18.34
N SER A 893 -13.78 6.73 17.22
CA SER A 893 -12.92 7.94 17.21
C SER A 893 -12.82 8.59 15.82
N HIS A 894 -12.59 7.80 14.77
CA HIS A 894 -12.38 8.31 13.41
C HIS A 894 -13.68 8.70 12.68
N PHE A 895 -14.79 8.00 12.96
CA PHE A 895 -16.09 8.22 12.30
C PHE A 895 -16.74 9.57 12.63
N GLU A 896 -16.59 10.06 13.87
CA GLU A 896 -17.27 11.30 14.35
C GLU A 896 -16.79 12.53 13.55
N THR A 897 -15.46 12.71 13.44
CA THR A 897 -14.87 13.94 12.89
C THR A 897 -15.28 14.19 11.43
N ILE A 898 -15.24 13.15 10.58
CA ILE A 898 -15.56 13.29 9.16
C ILE A 898 -17.06 13.56 8.96
N LEU A 899 -17.93 12.79 9.62
CA LEU A 899 -19.39 12.93 9.46
C LEU A 899 -19.95 14.18 10.15
N THR A 900 -19.37 14.63 11.26
CA THR A 900 -19.73 15.91 11.91
C THR A 900 -19.27 17.12 11.07
N ILE A 901 -18.18 17.01 10.30
CA ILE A 901 -17.77 18.05 9.33
C ILE A 901 -18.71 18.08 8.12
N ILE A 902 -18.97 16.93 7.49
CA ILE A 902 -19.86 16.81 6.33
C ILE A 902 -21.30 17.26 6.65
N SER A 903 -21.87 16.81 7.78
CA SER A 903 -23.24 17.21 8.18
C SER A 903 -23.36 18.69 8.55
N LYS A 904 -22.30 19.31 9.08
CA LYS A 904 -22.26 20.77 9.30
C LYS A 904 -22.14 21.55 7.99
N LEU A 905 -21.36 21.06 7.02
CA LEU A 905 -21.16 21.73 5.72
C LEU A 905 -22.38 21.64 4.80
N LEU A 906 -23.10 20.51 4.82
CA LEU A 906 -24.20 20.26 3.88
C LEU A 906 -25.61 20.46 4.48
N GLY A 907 -25.72 20.74 5.78
CA GLY A 907 -27.02 20.85 6.48
C GLY A 907 -27.83 19.55 6.53
N MET A 908 -27.20 18.42 6.21
CA MET A 908 -27.85 17.11 6.03
C MET A 908 -28.01 16.36 7.35
N TYR A 909 -29.27 16.05 7.72
CA TYR A 909 -29.60 15.26 8.92
C TYR A 909 -29.45 13.74 8.72
N ASN A 910 -29.30 13.29 7.48
CA ASN A 910 -28.81 11.97 7.09
C ASN A 910 -27.50 12.18 6.30
N PRO A 911 -26.32 11.88 6.86
CA PRO A 911 -25.03 12.25 6.25
C PRO A 911 -24.72 11.46 4.96
N LEU A 912 -25.44 10.35 4.70
CA LEU A 912 -25.35 9.56 3.47
C LEU A 912 -26.70 9.50 2.74
N GLY A 913 -27.57 10.50 2.98
CA GLY A 913 -28.94 10.57 2.46
C GLY A 913 -29.07 10.91 0.99
N LEU A 914 -28.29 10.25 0.14
CA LEU A 914 -28.37 10.38 -1.31
C LEU A 914 -29.69 9.79 -1.82
N ASN A 915 -30.23 10.42 -2.87
CA ASN A 915 -31.50 10.04 -3.48
C ASN A 915 -31.36 8.63 -4.10
N PRO A 916 -32.35 7.72 -4.00
CA PRO A 916 -32.29 6.43 -4.72
C PRO A 916 -32.17 6.60 -6.25
N LYS A 917 -32.56 7.75 -6.82
CA LYS A 917 -32.24 8.10 -8.22
C LYS A 917 -30.76 8.43 -8.45
N LEU A 918 -30.04 8.90 -7.42
CA LEU A 918 -28.60 9.12 -7.47
C LEU A 918 -27.84 7.81 -7.39
N PHE A 919 -28.23 6.89 -6.49
CA PHE A 919 -27.69 5.53 -6.47
C PHE A 919 -27.97 4.78 -7.79
N LYS A 920 -29.17 4.90 -8.39
CA LYS A 920 -29.43 4.39 -9.77
C LYS A 920 -28.65 5.12 -10.88
N LEU A 921 -27.97 6.23 -10.58
CA LEU A 921 -27.05 6.93 -11.48
C LEU A 921 -25.60 6.49 -11.23
N GLU A 922 -25.19 6.38 -9.97
CA GLU A 922 -23.88 5.84 -9.52
C GLU A 922 -23.74 4.36 -9.90
N ALA A 923 -24.83 3.60 -9.90
CA ALA A 923 -24.90 2.23 -10.41
C ALA A 923 -24.67 2.12 -11.93
N LYS A 924 -24.62 3.23 -12.68
CA LYS A 924 -24.12 3.25 -14.07
C LYS A 924 -22.59 3.42 -14.16
N PHE A 925 -21.91 3.76 -13.06
CA PHE A 925 -20.46 3.92 -12.98
C PHE A 925 -19.73 2.73 -12.32
N CYS A 926 -20.44 1.80 -11.66
CA CYS A 926 -19.85 0.55 -11.16
C CYS A 926 -19.77 -0.67 -12.12
N PRO A 927 -20.54 -0.83 -13.23
CA PRO A 927 -20.15 -1.81 -14.24
C PRO A 927 -18.80 -1.40 -14.85
N TYR A 928 -18.02 -2.39 -15.30
CA TYR A 928 -16.63 -2.23 -15.74
C TYR A 928 -16.46 -0.98 -16.64
N PRO A 929 -15.50 -0.08 -16.33
CA PRO A 929 -14.13 -0.47 -15.99
C PRO A 929 -13.63 -0.15 -14.58
N ASN A 930 -14.48 0.16 -13.58
CA ASN A 930 -13.98 0.60 -12.26
C ASN A 930 -14.56 -0.14 -11.03
N PRO A 931 -14.27 -1.45 -10.86
CA PRO A 931 -14.67 -2.22 -9.67
C PRO A 931 -14.04 -1.72 -8.36
N VAL A 932 -13.01 -0.87 -8.44
CA VAL A 932 -12.33 -0.28 -7.26
C VAL A 932 -13.29 0.57 -6.44
N PHE A 933 -14.26 1.27 -7.04
CA PHE A 933 -15.16 2.15 -6.28
C PHE A 933 -16.18 1.37 -5.43
N CYS A 934 -16.79 0.31 -6.00
CA CYS A 934 -17.74 -0.53 -5.28
C CYS A 934 -17.04 -1.43 -4.22
N SER A 935 -15.82 -1.93 -4.50
CA SER A 935 -15.05 -2.66 -3.49
C SER A 935 -14.49 -1.74 -2.39
N LEU A 936 -14.07 -0.51 -2.72
CA LEU A 936 -13.65 0.49 -1.72
C LEU A 936 -14.78 0.83 -0.74
N ASN A 937 -16.01 1.03 -1.22
CA ASN A 937 -17.16 1.25 -0.33
C ASN A 937 -17.42 0.05 0.59
N THR A 938 -17.48 -1.17 0.04
CA THR A 938 -17.71 -2.38 0.84
C THR A 938 -16.59 -2.62 1.87
N ASN A 939 -15.34 -2.34 1.49
CA ASN A 939 -14.17 -2.50 2.36
C ASN A 939 -14.01 -1.36 3.38
N LEU A 940 -14.51 -0.15 3.11
CA LEU A 940 -14.48 1.00 4.03
C LEU A 940 -15.31 0.75 5.30
N PHE A 941 -16.44 0.03 5.17
CA PHE A 941 -17.30 -0.32 6.30
C PHE A 941 -17.01 -1.71 6.88
N GLY A 942 -16.47 -2.63 6.08
CA GLY A 942 -16.26 -4.03 6.49
C GLY A 942 -14.83 -4.42 6.87
N GLY A 943 -13.82 -3.70 6.37
CA GLY A 943 -12.44 -4.17 6.26
C GLY A 943 -12.16 -4.83 4.90
N TYR A 944 -10.89 -5.06 4.58
CA TYR A 944 -10.49 -5.77 3.36
C TYR A 944 -10.75 -7.28 3.49
N SER A 945 -11.17 -7.94 2.40
CA SER A 945 -11.40 -9.39 2.37
C SER A 945 -10.96 -9.98 1.03
N THR A 946 -10.26 -11.11 1.07
CA THR A 946 -9.88 -11.90 -0.11
C THR A 946 -10.37 -13.33 0.05
N ASN A 947 -10.99 -13.87 -1.00
CA ASN A 947 -11.44 -15.26 -1.11
C ASN A 947 -12.48 -15.75 -0.06
N ILE A 948 -13.03 -14.88 0.80
CA ILE A 948 -14.10 -15.24 1.75
C ILE A 948 -15.48 -14.91 1.18
N ARG A 949 -15.69 -13.68 0.68
CA ARG A 949 -16.92 -13.25 -0.01
C ARG A 949 -16.75 -13.25 -1.53
N ASN A 950 -17.86 -13.26 -2.28
CA ASN A 950 -17.81 -13.22 -3.73
C ASN A 950 -17.68 -11.77 -4.24
N ASN A 951 -16.44 -11.30 -4.38
CA ASN A 951 -16.14 -9.92 -4.79
C ASN A 951 -16.71 -9.53 -6.17
N SER A 952 -17.08 -10.49 -7.06
CA SER A 952 -17.79 -10.13 -8.30
C SER A 952 -19.19 -9.55 -8.04
N ARG A 953 -19.77 -9.83 -6.87
CA ARG A 953 -21.08 -9.34 -6.41
C ARG A 953 -21.01 -8.07 -5.56
N ASP A 954 -19.83 -7.45 -5.39
CA ASP A 954 -19.67 -6.20 -4.60
C ASP A 954 -20.57 -5.05 -5.11
N PHE A 955 -20.89 -5.02 -6.41
CA PHE A 955 -21.90 -4.13 -7.00
C PHE A 955 -23.30 -4.34 -6.41
N LEU A 956 -23.73 -5.60 -6.29
CA LEU A 956 -25.03 -5.98 -5.76
C LEU A 956 -25.11 -5.73 -4.24
N TYR A 957 -24.05 -6.10 -3.50
CA TYR A 957 -23.92 -5.78 -2.06
C TYR A 957 -24.05 -4.28 -1.79
N THR A 958 -23.48 -3.44 -2.65
CA THR A 958 -23.59 -1.98 -2.55
C THR A 958 -25.00 -1.49 -2.86
N ASN A 959 -25.64 -2.00 -3.93
CA ASN A 959 -26.91 -1.46 -4.43
C ASN A 959 -28.14 -1.87 -3.59
N HIS A 960 -28.18 -3.09 -3.05
CA HIS A 960 -29.25 -3.53 -2.15
C HIS A 960 -28.97 -3.13 -0.69
N GLY A 961 -27.71 -3.24 -0.27
CA GLY A 961 -27.30 -3.02 1.11
C GLY A 961 -27.45 -1.57 1.55
N ALA A 962 -26.83 -0.62 0.84
CA ALA A 962 -26.64 0.75 1.32
C ALA A 962 -27.94 1.48 1.67
N SER A 963 -28.02 2.05 2.87
CA SER A 963 -29.22 2.72 3.39
C SER A 963 -28.89 3.77 4.46
N GLY A 964 -29.83 4.66 4.77
CA GLY A 964 -29.64 5.77 5.69
C GLY A 964 -29.63 5.37 7.18
N ALA A 965 -28.93 6.18 7.99
CA ALA A 965 -29.03 6.19 9.45
C ALA A 965 -29.13 7.63 9.97
N SER A 966 -29.68 7.83 11.16
CA SER A 966 -29.69 9.14 11.80
C SER A 966 -28.30 9.54 12.30
N LEU A 967 -28.00 10.84 12.24
CA LEU A 967 -26.79 11.38 12.88
C LEU A 967 -26.79 11.12 14.40
N LYS A 968 -27.97 11.07 15.05
CA LYS A 968 -28.10 10.79 16.49
C LYS A 968 -27.74 9.34 16.85
N THR A 969 -28.04 8.34 16.01
CA THR A 969 -27.54 6.96 16.17
C THR A 969 -26.03 6.90 16.10
N LEU A 970 -25.41 7.54 15.10
CA LEU A 970 -23.96 7.54 14.92
C LEU A 970 -23.24 8.24 16.08
N LYS A 971 -23.80 9.35 16.57
CA LYS A 971 -23.31 10.07 17.75
C LYS A 971 -23.43 9.27 19.05
N HIS A 972 -24.45 8.42 19.18
CA HIS A 972 -24.61 7.59 20.37
C HIS A 972 -23.47 6.55 20.47
N PHE A 973 -23.04 5.94 19.35
CA PHE A 973 -21.87 5.05 19.36
C PHE A 973 -20.55 5.75 19.72
N ALA A 974 -20.40 7.04 19.40
CA ALA A 974 -19.16 7.78 19.60
C ALA A 974 -19.03 8.51 20.96
N GLN A 975 -19.88 8.20 21.94
CA GLN A 975 -19.84 8.85 23.25
C GLN A 975 -18.62 8.41 24.08
N LEU A 976 -17.89 9.39 24.64
CA LEU A 976 -16.69 9.16 25.46
C LEU A 976 -16.97 8.42 26.79
N SER A 977 -18.20 8.49 27.29
CA SER A 977 -18.68 7.78 28.47
C SER A 977 -19.95 7.02 28.08
N PRO A 978 -19.86 5.75 27.66
CA PRO A 978 -21.02 5.00 27.21
C PRO A 978 -22.01 4.73 28.35
N SER A 979 -23.30 4.76 28.02
CA SER A 979 -24.39 4.36 28.92
C SER A 979 -24.16 2.94 29.45
N LYS A 980 -24.23 2.77 30.79
CA LYS A 980 -24.09 1.45 31.43
C LYS A 980 -25.43 0.73 31.45
N TYR A 981 -25.56 -0.32 30.63
CA TYR A 981 -26.74 -1.19 30.62
C TYR A 981 -26.54 -2.37 31.58
N PRO A 982 -27.58 -2.77 32.34
CA PRO A 982 -27.51 -3.88 33.30
C PRO A 982 -27.61 -5.24 32.58
N LEU A 983 -26.56 -5.62 31.86
CA LEU A 983 -26.48 -6.86 31.05
C LEU A 983 -26.73 -8.13 31.87
N ASP A 984 -26.48 -8.07 33.19
CA ASP A 984 -26.75 -9.14 34.14
C ASP A 984 -28.24 -9.47 34.31
N LYS A 985 -29.14 -8.56 33.89
CA LYS A 985 -30.59 -8.74 33.89
C LYS A 985 -31.13 -9.44 32.64
N ILE A 986 -30.30 -9.70 31.63
CA ILE A 986 -30.70 -10.44 30.43
C ILE A 986 -31.01 -11.89 30.83
N SER A 987 -32.30 -12.22 30.90
CA SER A 987 -32.83 -13.45 31.49
C SER A 987 -33.01 -14.62 30.50
N ILE A 988 -32.76 -14.38 29.22
CA ILE A 988 -33.01 -15.33 28.13
C ILE A 988 -31.70 -15.82 27.49
N PRO A 989 -31.69 -17.00 26.83
CA PRO A 989 -30.44 -17.58 26.33
C PRO A 989 -29.82 -16.74 25.21
N VAL A 990 -28.49 -16.66 25.20
CA VAL A 990 -27.70 -15.87 24.24
C VAL A 990 -26.59 -16.72 23.61
N VAL A 991 -26.40 -16.62 22.29
CA VAL A 991 -25.28 -17.24 21.55
C VAL A 991 -24.45 -16.17 20.81
N VAL A 992 -23.19 -15.97 21.18
CA VAL A 992 -22.33 -14.97 20.52
C VAL A 992 -21.63 -15.61 19.29
N PHE A 993 -21.60 -14.92 18.15
CA PHE A 993 -20.87 -15.33 16.94
C PHE A 993 -19.94 -14.20 16.47
N TYR A 994 -18.63 -14.40 16.49
CA TYR A 994 -17.65 -13.36 16.19
C TYR A 994 -16.49 -13.90 15.34
N SER A 995 -15.75 -13.02 14.67
CA SER A 995 -14.56 -13.40 13.90
C SER A 995 -13.33 -12.67 14.43
N ALA A 996 -12.13 -13.14 14.05
CA ALA A 996 -10.86 -12.63 14.60
C ALA A 996 -10.45 -11.24 14.06
N ASN A 997 -10.98 -10.84 12.90
CA ASN A 997 -10.61 -9.62 12.17
C ASN A 997 -11.83 -8.69 11.96
N ASP A 998 -12.78 -8.71 12.91
CA ASP A 998 -13.90 -7.76 12.92
C ASP A 998 -13.48 -6.44 13.59
N ALA A 999 -13.14 -5.45 12.77
CA ALA A 999 -12.73 -4.12 13.23
C ALA A 999 -13.85 -3.29 13.88
N LEU A 1000 -15.11 -3.74 13.86
CA LEU A 1000 -16.25 -3.08 14.52
C LEU A 1000 -16.73 -3.83 15.78
N ALA A 1001 -16.31 -5.08 15.96
CA ALA A 1001 -16.58 -5.93 17.12
C ALA A 1001 -15.32 -6.72 17.53
N ASP A 1002 -14.32 -5.99 18.07
CA ASP A 1002 -13.03 -6.54 18.50
C ASP A 1002 -13.19 -7.75 19.45
N PRO A 1003 -12.47 -8.87 19.23
CA PRO A 1003 -12.53 -10.05 20.09
C PRO A 1003 -12.40 -9.78 21.59
N ILE A 1004 -11.58 -8.82 22.02
CA ILE A 1004 -11.40 -8.46 23.44
C ILE A 1004 -12.71 -7.93 24.02
N ASP A 1005 -13.37 -7.03 23.30
CA ASP A 1005 -14.63 -6.43 23.73
C ASP A 1005 -15.77 -7.47 23.69
N VAL A 1006 -15.75 -8.42 22.76
CA VAL A 1006 -16.65 -9.59 22.75
C VAL A 1006 -16.48 -10.46 24.01
N HIS A 1007 -15.25 -10.69 24.45
CA HIS A 1007 -14.98 -11.41 25.71
C HIS A 1007 -15.40 -10.60 26.95
N LEU A 1008 -15.30 -9.26 26.92
CA LEU A 1008 -15.80 -8.38 27.99
C LEU A 1008 -17.33 -8.41 28.05
N LEU A 1009 -18.02 -8.39 26.91
CA LEU A 1009 -19.47 -8.59 26.82
C LEU A 1009 -19.88 -9.95 27.41
N ALA A 1010 -19.23 -11.03 26.96
CA ALA A 1010 -19.52 -12.40 27.39
C ALA A 1010 -19.44 -12.57 28.92
N ARG A 1011 -18.45 -11.95 29.58
CA ARG A 1011 -18.29 -11.98 31.05
C ARG A 1011 -19.46 -11.34 31.82
N ASN A 1012 -20.23 -10.45 31.17
CA ASN A 1012 -21.35 -9.73 31.80
C ASN A 1012 -22.73 -10.35 31.47
N LEU A 1013 -22.80 -11.37 30.60
CA LEU A 1013 -24.03 -12.04 30.20
C LEU A 1013 -24.26 -13.33 31.01
N ARG A 1014 -25.22 -13.32 31.93
CA ARG A 1014 -25.51 -14.49 32.80
C ARG A 1014 -26.07 -15.71 32.06
N ASN A 1015 -26.76 -15.51 30.93
CA ASN A 1015 -27.44 -16.56 30.17
C ASN A 1015 -26.77 -16.85 28.81
N LEU A 1016 -25.45 -16.67 28.74
CA LEU A 1016 -24.64 -17.03 27.58
C LEU A 1016 -24.55 -18.57 27.46
N ILE A 1017 -25.21 -19.14 26.44
CA ILE A 1017 -25.24 -20.59 26.16
C ILE A 1017 -24.30 -21.02 25.03
N GLY A 1018 -23.62 -20.07 24.40
CA GLY A 1018 -22.62 -20.33 23.36
C GLY A 1018 -21.83 -19.07 23.02
N MET A 1019 -20.55 -19.23 22.70
CA MET A 1019 -19.70 -18.16 22.15
C MET A 1019 -18.76 -18.79 21.13
N GLU A 1020 -19.02 -18.51 19.86
CA GLU A 1020 -18.41 -19.16 18.71
C GLU A 1020 -17.51 -18.16 17.98
N LEU A 1021 -16.20 -18.41 18.00
CA LEU A 1021 -15.28 -17.84 17.01
C LEU A 1021 -15.55 -18.57 15.68
N VAL A 1022 -15.82 -17.83 14.62
CA VAL A 1022 -16.19 -18.38 13.31
C VAL A 1022 -15.34 -17.83 12.17
N GLY A 1023 -15.08 -18.70 11.20
CA GLY A 1023 -14.37 -18.41 9.96
C GLY A 1023 -12.86 -18.36 10.06
N PRO A 1024 -12.18 -18.13 8.92
CA PRO A 1024 -10.73 -17.98 8.86
C PRO A 1024 -10.27 -16.66 9.53
N PRO A 1025 -9.00 -16.53 9.94
CA PRO A 1025 -8.51 -15.37 10.67
C PRO A 1025 -8.74 -14.01 9.99
N MET A 1026 -8.85 -13.96 8.65
CA MET A 1026 -9.10 -12.71 7.91
C MET A 1026 -10.58 -12.31 7.81
N MET A 1027 -11.51 -13.17 8.24
CA MET A 1027 -12.95 -12.93 8.15
C MET A 1027 -13.35 -11.65 8.90
N ASN A 1028 -13.91 -10.70 8.17
CA ASN A 1028 -14.20 -9.37 8.67
C ASN A 1028 -15.70 -9.14 8.95
N HIS A 1029 -16.08 -7.91 9.29
CA HIS A 1029 -17.42 -7.58 9.78
C HIS A 1029 -18.56 -7.93 8.80
N VAL A 1030 -18.34 -7.72 7.49
CA VAL A 1030 -19.37 -7.97 6.45
C VAL A 1030 -19.30 -9.39 5.88
N ASP A 1031 -18.18 -10.09 6.06
CA ASP A 1031 -18.06 -11.49 5.66
C ASP A 1031 -19.01 -12.40 6.47
N MET A 1032 -19.40 -11.99 7.68
CA MET A 1032 -20.45 -12.67 8.48
C MET A 1032 -21.78 -12.84 7.73
N THR A 1033 -22.06 -11.97 6.75
CA THR A 1033 -23.26 -12.04 5.90
C THR A 1033 -22.93 -12.43 4.46
N TYR A 1034 -21.75 -12.07 3.95
CA TYR A 1034 -21.38 -12.22 2.54
C TYR A 1034 -20.44 -13.40 2.21
N ALA A 1035 -19.98 -14.18 3.20
CA ALA A 1035 -19.11 -15.33 2.96
C ALA A 1035 -19.76 -16.38 2.02
N ILE A 1036 -18.98 -16.87 1.06
CA ILE A 1036 -19.38 -17.90 0.09
C ILE A 1036 -19.73 -19.21 0.80
N ASP A 1037 -18.94 -19.59 1.82
CA ASP A 1037 -19.16 -20.78 2.66
C ASP A 1037 -19.74 -20.43 4.05
N ALA A 1038 -20.66 -19.46 4.10
CA ALA A 1038 -21.38 -19.11 5.33
C ALA A 1038 -22.02 -20.35 6.02
N LYS A 1039 -22.40 -21.36 5.23
CA LYS A 1039 -22.95 -22.64 5.69
C LYS A 1039 -22.05 -23.32 6.73
N ASN A 1040 -20.82 -23.65 6.33
CA ASN A 1040 -19.89 -24.37 7.20
C ASN A 1040 -19.28 -23.45 8.27
N ILE A 1041 -19.15 -22.15 7.98
CA ILE A 1041 -18.60 -21.14 8.90
C ILE A 1041 -19.49 -20.97 10.15
N TYR A 1042 -20.79 -20.72 9.98
CA TYR A 1042 -21.69 -20.49 11.13
C TYR A 1042 -23.12 -21.01 10.98
N GLN A 1043 -23.70 -21.15 9.79
CA GLN A 1043 -25.14 -21.44 9.67
C GLN A 1043 -25.52 -22.83 10.20
N ASP A 1044 -24.69 -23.85 9.98
CA ASP A 1044 -24.93 -25.19 10.55
C ASP A 1044 -24.79 -25.20 12.09
N LYS A 1045 -23.88 -24.38 12.66
CA LYS A 1045 -23.76 -24.15 14.12
C LYS A 1045 -25.00 -23.42 14.67
N LEU A 1046 -25.40 -22.33 14.03
CA LEU A 1046 -26.60 -21.55 14.36
C LEU A 1046 -27.85 -22.45 14.32
N LEU A 1047 -28.02 -23.28 13.30
CA LEU A 1047 -29.11 -24.26 13.21
C LEU A 1047 -29.09 -25.26 14.38
N THR A 1048 -27.90 -25.64 14.86
CA THR A 1048 -27.76 -26.54 16.02
C THR A 1048 -28.25 -25.85 17.30
N TYR A 1049 -27.99 -24.55 17.48
CA TYR A 1049 -28.59 -23.77 18.56
C TYR A 1049 -30.11 -23.61 18.38
N LEU A 1050 -30.59 -23.21 17.19
CA LEU A 1050 -32.02 -23.04 16.87
C LEU A 1050 -32.87 -24.32 16.97
N LYS A 1051 -32.23 -25.50 17.09
CA LYS A 1051 -32.89 -26.79 17.37
C LYS A 1051 -32.89 -27.17 18.85
N LYS A 1052 -31.95 -26.65 19.65
CA LYS A 1052 -31.92 -26.78 21.11
C LYS A 1052 -32.93 -25.84 21.80
N LEU A 1053 -33.50 -24.89 21.04
CA LEU A 1053 -34.36 -23.78 21.45
C LEU A 1053 -35.79 -23.90 20.88
#